data_AF-A0AAD5T1H4-F1
#
_entry.id   AF-A0AAD5T1H4-F1
#
_cell.length_a   1.000
_cell.length_b   1.000
_cell.length_c   1.000
_cell.angle_alpha   90.00
_cell.angle_beta   90.00
_cell.angle_gamma   90.00
#
_symmetry.space_group_name_H-M   'P 1'
#
loop_
_entity.id
_entity.type
_entity.pdbx_description
1 polymer ?
#
loop_
_entity_poly.entity_id
_entity_poly.type
_entity_poly.pdbx_seq_one_letter_code
_entity_poly.pdbx_strand_id
1 'polypeptide(L)'
;MSCSTNGDKLPSQKAHDWRHTRIAAPHHTVAPFFADEFGRAVHVRGVNLCGQSKLPTRPVSVSTHLAPGPAAFFNHRDVSFVGRPFPLADATEHFARLRSWGLTFVRLLVTWEALEHDGPGIYDEEFIDYLVAILDVAERYGIKCFIDPHQDTWSRFSGGSGAPGWTFEVAGMDVTAFQSVGAAHVHNFNESVTNPHMFWPTNYAKLACATMFTLFFGGLIFAPSTKYKNTNIGTFLQDAYIACYTHLAMRLRHCRAVVGFEFMNEPHYGYIGLMNVERFDPMVFFHFGSFPSALQSFALGAGLAVDVDYYVKSWPVPTRRGGSRILNAEKRSAWLNYGDCIWKRHGVWEITETGTARILKPNYFTVHPDTQKPIDFYQDCYMPLVRRYKAAIQSVRSDFLVFVEPIPNEDPPVFSIIDREEQNYVYAPHWYDLKALMTKNFDERITFDVQALSKGTKNVLGSMYFGLSGAEKNYTGQIKNIVASGRNVVGDRPILMGECGIPMDINEKKAFETGDYRTHNKFLDTANMLNFTLWNYNPGNDNTHGDHWNGEDFSIFSPNPYVPAARNSVVSLRQSRAGTPSPTRTTKNLKPTLPLSKLSIDLNAASADNFDESSDRTNTNNGNLDDTKNKNNNDSNSGSRETERAVHYPDHVPSSPFEITSLSFSDKNHHHLSLSAVSPLEGDPAHRHHHDGGRALDAVVRPYAAKIAGVPVCSKFSLVNLVYTMEFTTVYDPDSPALVDLISTLGKYAWNDNVENDGNDHIGSLRLRYITEVFIPSFHYKFDYEEEEKVEEDGDDSNGSSNGSDLLQQRSPFEIKVEVSDGEWKYNQEQQTLVWHYDPRFRNDKNICRGGIVRHRLTISPPPLLGGKTAEENRGGIWGAVVGFFAEMYGL
;
A
#
# COMPACT_ATOMS: atom_id res chain seq x y z
N MET A 1 13.58 52.74 8.42
CA MET A 1 12.66 53.79 7.92
C MET A 1 12.36 53.43 6.48
N SER A 2 11.11 53.32 6.01
CA SER A 2 9.79 53.53 6.64
C SER A 2 8.84 52.37 6.31
N CYS A 3 7.66 52.32 6.93
CA CYS A 3 6.77 51.15 6.95
C CYS A 3 5.60 51.22 5.93
N SER A 4 4.71 50.21 5.99
CA SER A 4 3.40 50.05 5.31
C SER A 4 3.43 49.63 3.84
N THR A 5 2.43 48.89 3.33
CA THR A 5 1.12 48.51 3.93
C THR A 5 1.00 47.03 4.37
N ASN A 6 0.04 46.76 5.26
CA ASN A 6 -0.23 45.43 5.81
C ASN A 6 -1.19 44.61 4.92
N GLY A 7 -1.03 43.29 4.98
CA GLY A 7 -2.04 42.29 4.60
C GLY A 7 -1.77 41.01 5.39
N ASP A 8 -2.78 40.47 6.07
CA ASP A 8 -2.61 39.50 7.15
C ASP A 8 -2.09 38.14 6.68
N LYS A 9 -1.15 37.54 7.42
CA LYS A 9 -0.54 36.24 7.07
C LYS A 9 -0.78 35.17 8.12
N LEU A 10 -1.69 34.25 7.77
CA LEU A 10 -1.76 32.90 8.32
C LEU A 10 -0.41 32.15 8.20
N PRO A 11 -0.21 31.02 8.91
CA PRO A 11 0.95 30.14 8.72
C PRO A 11 1.30 29.96 7.23
N SER A 12 2.57 30.13 6.87
CA SER A 12 3.03 30.34 5.49
C SER A 12 3.20 29.07 4.65
N GLN A 13 2.60 27.95 5.06
CA GLN A 13 2.91 26.61 4.54
C GLN A 13 1.65 25.74 4.40
N LYS A 14 1.71 24.66 3.61
CA LYS A 14 0.56 23.75 3.41
C LYS A 14 0.36 22.84 4.63
N ALA A 15 -0.86 22.38 4.89
CA ALA A 15 -1.20 21.49 6.02
C ALA A 15 -0.28 20.26 6.13
N HIS A 16 0.06 19.69 4.98
CA HIS A 16 0.92 18.52 4.80
C HIS A 16 2.39 18.87 4.47
N ASP A 17 2.80 20.10 4.74
CA ASP A 17 4.19 20.53 4.71
C ASP A 17 4.87 20.19 6.05
N TRP A 18 5.82 19.26 6.01
CA TRP A 18 6.43 18.73 7.23
C TRP A 18 7.77 19.40 7.60
N ARG A 19 8.22 20.46 6.90
CA ARG A 19 9.57 21.06 7.07
C ARG A 19 9.99 21.34 8.51
N HIS A 20 9.06 21.81 9.32
CA HIS A 20 9.31 22.21 10.72
C HIS A 20 8.69 21.24 11.73
N THR A 21 7.74 20.42 11.29
CA THR A 21 7.02 19.44 12.12
C THR A 21 7.93 18.27 12.48
N ARG A 22 7.99 17.91 13.75
CA ARG A 22 8.52 16.63 14.23
C ARG A 22 7.44 15.56 14.07
N ILE A 23 7.82 14.34 13.70
CA ILE A 23 6.91 13.20 13.69
C ILE A 23 7.45 12.20 14.70
N ALA A 24 6.71 11.99 15.79
CA ALA A 24 7.10 11.12 16.91
C ALA A 24 6.06 10.01 17.16
N ALA A 25 6.50 8.94 17.83
CA ALA A 25 5.64 7.86 18.33
C ALA A 25 5.62 7.92 19.88
N PRO A 26 4.73 8.73 20.48
CA PRO A 26 4.73 9.00 21.93
C PRO A 26 4.21 7.80 22.75
N HIS A 27 4.59 7.77 24.02
CA HIS A 27 4.28 6.69 24.96
C HIS A 27 2.97 6.93 25.73
N HIS A 28 1.98 6.06 25.55
CA HIS A 28 0.83 5.78 26.45
C HIS A 28 -0.08 6.92 26.97
N THR A 29 0.10 8.19 26.61
CA THR A 29 -0.57 9.32 27.31
C THR A 29 -1.83 9.90 26.67
N VAL A 30 -2.10 9.69 25.37
CA VAL A 30 -3.31 10.26 24.71
C VAL A 30 -4.00 9.28 23.76
N ALA A 31 -3.32 8.75 22.74
CA ALA A 31 -3.88 7.79 21.78
C ALA A 31 -2.79 7.15 20.87
N PRO A 32 -3.06 5.99 20.23
CA PRO A 32 -2.08 5.28 19.37
C PRO A 32 -1.95 5.91 17.97
N PHE A 33 -1.47 7.16 17.90
CA PHE A 33 -1.22 7.91 16.67
C PHE A 33 0.18 8.54 16.70
N PHE A 34 0.71 8.90 15.52
CA PHE A 34 1.87 9.80 15.45
C PHE A 34 1.51 11.14 16.09
N ALA A 35 2.49 11.83 16.67
CA ALA A 35 2.31 13.15 17.23
C ALA A 35 3.35 14.16 16.76
N ASP A 36 2.95 15.44 16.72
CA ASP A 36 3.85 16.58 16.54
C ASP A 36 4.39 17.13 17.87
N GLU A 37 5.27 18.12 17.78
CA GLU A 37 5.87 18.83 18.92
C GLU A 37 4.87 19.54 19.83
N PHE A 38 3.63 19.80 19.37
CA PHE A 38 2.55 20.38 20.16
C PHE A 38 1.62 19.32 20.77
N GLY A 39 1.84 18.04 20.45
CA GLY A 39 1.03 16.90 20.90
C GLY A 39 -0.26 16.70 20.12
N ARG A 40 -0.37 17.25 18.90
CA ARG A 40 -1.48 16.97 17.98
C ARG A 40 -1.30 15.60 17.34
N ALA A 41 -2.40 14.92 17.02
CA ALA A 41 -2.34 13.69 16.24
C ALA A 41 -1.98 14.00 14.78
N VAL A 42 -1.00 13.29 14.22
CA VAL A 42 -0.51 13.47 12.85
C VAL A 42 -1.01 12.32 11.97
N HIS A 43 -1.59 12.65 10.82
CA HIS A 43 -1.97 11.70 9.77
C HIS A 43 -0.95 11.82 8.64
N VAL A 44 -0.18 10.76 8.38
CA VAL A 44 0.76 10.71 7.25
C VAL A 44 0.18 9.96 6.06
N ARG A 45 0.36 10.51 4.85
CA ARG A 45 -0.07 9.92 3.57
C ARG A 45 1.04 10.05 2.54
N GLY A 46 1.18 9.04 1.69
CA GLY A 46 2.46 8.86 1.03
C GLY A 46 2.54 7.81 -0.07
N VAL A 47 3.78 7.57 -0.50
CA VAL A 47 4.18 6.61 -1.54
C VAL A 47 5.45 5.85 -1.15
N ASN A 48 5.60 4.66 -1.70
CA ASN A 48 6.86 3.95 -1.82
C ASN A 48 7.66 4.55 -2.98
N LEU A 49 8.91 4.93 -2.72
CA LEU A 49 9.80 5.59 -3.66
C LEU A 49 11.14 4.82 -3.73
N CYS A 50 11.35 3.92 -4.69
CA CYS A 50 10.46 3.56 -5.81
C CYS A 50 10.76 2.14 -6.31
N GLY A 51 9.86 1.55 -7.10
CA GLY A 51 10.05 0.19 -7.66
C GLY A 51 11.38 0.02 -8.41
N GLN A 52 11.84 1.04 -9.16
CA GLN A 52 13.14 0.98 -9.85
C GLN A 52 14.37 1.07 -8.93
N SER A 53 14.24 1.51 -7.65
CA SER A 53 15.33 1.44 -6.66
C SER A 53 15.78 0.00 -6.37
N LYS A 54 14.96 -1.00 -6.70
CA LYS A 54 15.29 -2.44 -6.63
C LYS A 54 16.48 -2.86 -7.51
N LEU A 55 16.89 -2.01 -8.48
CA LEU A 55 17.83 -2.36 -9.54
C LEU A 55 18.93 -1.29 -9.75
N PRO A 56 20.20 -1.67 -9.96
CA PRO A 56 21.29 -0.70 -10.19
C PRO A 56 21.14 0.05 -11.53
N THR A 57 21.70 1.25 -11.62
CA THR A 57 21.69 2.07 -12.85
C THR A 57 22.78 1.65 -13.83
N ARG A 58 23.97 1.25 -13.34
CA ARG A 58 25.09 0.69 -14.12
C ARG A 58 25.44 -0.74 -13.63
N PRO A 59 25.97 -1.64 -14.47
CA PRO A 59 26.29 -1.48 -15.88
C PRO A 59 25.05 -1.58 -16.78
N VAL A 60 24.09 -2.46 -16.45
CA VAL A 60 22.73 -2.49 -17.03
C VAL A 60 21.75 -3.05 -16.00
N SER A 61 20.84 -2.23 -15.45
CA SER A 61 19.59 -2.72 -14.86
C SER A 61 18.47 -1.67 -14.81
N VAL A 62 18.13 -1.10 -15.97
CA VAL A 62 16.87 -0.34 -16.11
C VAL A 62 15.63 -1.24 -16.05
N SER A 63 15.77 -2.55 -16.26
CA SER A 63 14.64 -3.50 -16.26
C SER A 63 15.08 -4.96 -16.13
N THR A 64 14.31 -5.79 -15.41
CA THR A 64 14.50 -7.26 -15.43
C THR A 64 13.91 -7.95 -16.66
N HIS A 65 13.16 -7.22 -17.51
CA HIS A 65 12.65 -7.71 -18.80
C HIS A 65 13.73 -7.72 -19.90
N LEU A 66 14.90 -7.10 -19.65
CA LEU A 66 16.04 -7.14 -20.56
C LEU A 66 16.97 -8.29 -20.15
N ALA A 67 17.57 -8.97 -21.14
CA ALA A 67 18.59 -9.98 -20.91
C ALA A 67 20.01 -9.36 -21.05
N PRO A 68 20.63 -8.84 -19.97
CA PRO A 68 22.03 -8.43 -20.01
C PRO A 68 22.93 -9.63 -20.32
N GLY A 69 24.07 -9.38 -20.98
CA GLY A 69 25.08 -10.41 -21.17
C GLY A 69 25.55 -10.98 -19.82
N PRO A 70 25.72 -12.30 -19.65
CA PRO A 70 26.01 -12.92 -18.34
C PRO A 70 27.18 -12.28 -17.58
N ALA A 71 28.24 -11.87 -18.28
CA ALA A 71 29.38 -11.19 -17.69
C ALA A 71 29.03 -9.85 -17.01
N ALA A 72 28.02 -9.12 -17.49
CA ALA A 72 27.54 -7.88 -16.89
C ALA A 72 26.54 -8.11 -15.75
N PHE A 73 25.76 -9.21 -15.79
CA PHE A 73 24.81 -9.52 -14.71
C PHE A 73 25.51 -10.06 -13.46
N PHE A 74 26.41 -11.03 -13.64
CA PHE A 74 27.11 -11.71 -12.54
C PHE A 74 28.30 -10.92 -11.98
N ASN A 75 28.74 -9.85 -12.65
CA ASN A 75 29.67 -8.88 -12.06
C ASN A 75 28.91 -8.00 -11.04
N HIS A 76 28.75 -8.51 -9.82
CA HIS A 76 27.93 -7.86 -8.78
C HIS A 76 28.64 -6.77 -7.99
N ARG A 77 29.98 -6.69 -8.09
CA ARG A 77 30.84 -5.75 -7.36
C ARG A 77 31.13 -4.45 -8.11
N ASP A 78 30.86 -4.42 -9.41
CA ASP A 78 30.95 -3.22 -10.27
C ASP A 78 29.54 -2.86 -10.74
N VAL A 79 28.80 -2.22 -9.84
CA VAL A 79 27.45 -1.68 -10.07
C VAL A 79 27.38 -0.27 -9.47
N SER A 80 26.25 0.41 -9.62
CA SER A 80 25.94 1.57 -8.76
C SER A 80 24.44 1.84 -8.77
N PHE A 81 23.97 2.49 -7.71
CA PHE A 81 22.59 2.94 -7.56
C PHE A 81 22.48 4.47 -7.60
N VAL A 82 23.58 5.19 -7.87
CA VAL A 82 23.56 6.63 -8.20
C VAL A 82 22.58 6.86 -9.37
N GLY A 83 21.62 7.75 -9.16
CA GLY A 83 20.45 7.93 -10.05
C GLY A 83 19.16 7.24 -9.56
N ARG A 84 19.17 6.53 -8.43
CA ARG A 84 17.97 6.05 -7.71
C ARG A 84 17.64 6.98 -6.53
N PRO A 85 16.35 7.29 -6.25
CA PRO A 85 15.14 6.78 -6.92
C PRO A 85 14.90 7.35 -8.32
N PHE A 86 15.51 8.48 -8.64
CA PHE A 86 15.48 9.16 -9.94
C PHE A 86 16.67 10.14 -10.03
N PRO A 87 17.03 10.69 -11.21
CA PRO A 87 18.10 11.67 -11.37
C PRO A 87 17.89 12.95 -10.54
N LEU A 88 18.97 13.52 -10.01
CA LEU A 88 18.93 14.67 -9.10
C LEU A 88 18.38 15.95 -9.77
N ALA A 89 18.52 16.07 -11.09
CA ALA A 89 17.90 17.15 -11.87
C ALA A 89 16.37 17.11 -11.80
N ASP A 90 15.79 15.91 -11.85
CA ASP A 90 14.35 15.66 -11.96
C ASP A 90 13.66 15.69 -10.59
N ALA A 91 14.44 15.62 -9.51
CA ALA A 91 13.97 15.62 -8.12
C ALA A 91 13.02 16.78 -7.79
N THR A 92 13.32 17.96 -8.31
CA THR A 92 12.49 19.17 -8.22
C THR A 92 11.07 18.93 -8.74
N GLU A 93 10.91 18.23 -9.86
CA GLU A 93 9.63 17.94 -10.48
C GLU A 93 8.86 16.85 -9.71
N HIS A 94 9.53 15.73 -9.39
CA HIS A 94 8.91 14.61 -8.69
C HIS A 94 8.42 15.00 -7.28
N PHE A 95 9.20 15.77 -6.53
CA PHE A 95 8.80 16.23 -5.21
C PHE A 95 7.74 17.35 -5.25
N ALA A 96 7.76 18.24 -6.25
CA ALA A 96 6.65 19.16 -6.49
C ALA A 96 5.34 18.43 -6.80
N ARG A 97 5.40 17.40 -7.65
CA ARG A 97 4.27 16.53 -8.01
C ARG A 97 3.68 15.82 -6.78
N LEU A 98 4.50 15.10 -6.01
CA LEU A 98 4.05 14.42 -4.79
C LEU A 98 3.44 15.39 -3.75
N ARG A 99 4.02 16.59 -3.60
CA ARG A 99 3.45 17.67 -2.76
C ARG A 99 2.10 18.15 -3.28
N SER A 100 1.91 18.29 -4.59
CA SER A 100 0.62 18.67 -5.18
C SER A 100 -0.48 17.61 -5.00
N TRP A 101 -0.11 16.34 -4.90
CA TRP A 101 -1.02 15.20 -4.73
C TRP A 101 -1.39 14.91 -3.26
N GLY A 102 -0.72 15.57 -2.31
CA GLY A 102 -0.93 15.34 -0.86
C GLY A 102 -0.11 14.20 -0.26
N LEU A 103 0.88 13.67 -1.00
CA LEU A 103 1.64 12.46 -0.69
C LEU A 103 3.05 12.81 -0.22
N THR A 104 3.15 13.57 0.88
CA THR A 104 4.41 14.13 1.40
C THR A 104 5.11 13.28 2.45
N PHE A 105 4.61 12.06 2.73
CA PHE A 105 5.35 11.04 3.47
C PHE A 105 5.86 9.97 2.49
N VAL A 106 7.09 9.49 2.67
CA VAL A 106 7.74 8.58 1.71
C VAL A 106 8.38 7.39 2.41
N ARG A 107 8.10 6.18 1.93
CA ARG A 107 8.91 4.98 2.22
C ARG A 107 10.02 4.94 1.18
N LEU A 108 11.24 5.26 1.58
CA LEU A 108 12.37 5.50 0.67
C LEU A 108 13.20 4.23 0.54
N LEU A 109 13.05 3.54 -0.60
CA LEU A 109 13.65 2.24 -0.86
C LEU A 109 15.16 2.36 -1.06
N VAL A 110 15.91 1.75 -0.15
CA VAL A 110 17.37 1.61 -0.20
C VAL A 110 17.71 0.14 0.02
N THR A 111 18.12 -0.55 -1.04
CA THR A 111 18.52 -1.96 -0.94
C THR A 111 19.89 -2.09 -0.28
N TRP A 112 20.17 -3.26 0.31
CA TRP A 112 21.48 -3.53 0.91
C TRP A 112 22.60 -3.56 -0.17
N GLU A 113 22.28 -4.03 -1.38
CA GLU A 113 23.17 -3.95 -2.54
C GLU A 113 23.49 -2.51 -2.96
N ALA A 114 22.56 -1.56 -2.79
CA ALA A 114 22.84 -0.15 -3.05
C ALA A 114 23.90 0.46 -2.13
N LEU A 115 24.08 -0.11 -0.93
CA LEU A 115 25.01 0.39 0.08
C LEU A 115 26.32 -0.39 0.16
N GLU A 116 26.32 -1.72 -0.08
CA GLU A 116 27.45 -2.60 0.26
C GLU A 116 27.71 -3.68 -0.84
N HIS A 117 27.65 -3.32 -2.13
CA HIS A 117 27.85 -4.28 -3.23
C HIS A 117 29.30 -4.76 -3.40
N ASP A 118 30.31 -3.88 -3.30
CA ASP A 118 31.71 -4.26 -3.54
C ASP A 118 32.27 -5.19 -2.44
N GLY A 119 31.72 -5.18 -1.23
CA GLY A 119 32.03 -6.20 -0.23
C GLY A 119 31.67 -5.84 1.20
N PRO A 120 31.69 -6.82 2.12
CA PRO A 120 31.37 -6.59 3.53
C PRO A 120 32.39 -5.65 4.19
N GLY A 121 31.91 -4.52 4.69
CA GLY A 121 32.69 -3.40 5.22
C GLY A 121 33.12 -2.36 4.17
N ILE A 122 32.59 -2.41 2.94
CA ILE A 122 32.92 -1.49 1.84
C ILE A 122 31.62 -0.81 1.38
N TYR A 123 31.45 0.46 1.76
CA TYR A 123 30.22 1.21 1.52
C TYR A 123 30.29 2.11 0.29
N ASP A 124 29.21 2.17 -0.50
CA ASP A 124 29.06 3.08 -1.65
C ASP A 124 28.79 4.51 -1.19
N GLU A 125 29.86 5.24 -0.83
CA GLU A 125 29.78 6.66 -0.48
C GLU A 125 29.31 7.53 -1.67
N GLU A 126 29.49 7.12 -2.93
CA GLU A 126 29.00 7.83 -4.13
C GLU A 126 27.45 7.87 -4.10
N PHE A 127 26.83 6.71 -3.84
CA PHE A 127 25.39 6.59 -3.69
C PHE A 127 24.87 7.23 -2.39
N ILE A 128 25.59 7.16 -1.27
CA ILE A 128 25.11 7.77 -0.02
C ILE A 128 25.13 9.31 -0.10
N ASP A 129 26.17 9.92 -0.69
CA ASP A 129 26.18 11.37 -0.91
C ASP A 129 25.17 11.81 -1.97
N TYR A 130 24.90 10.97 -2.97
CA TYR A 130 23.78 11.16 -3.88
C TYR A 130 22.42 11.17 -3.15
N LEU A 131 22.22 10.25 -2.20
CA LEU A 131 20.98 10.14 -1.43
C LEU A 131 20.77 11.35 -0.50
N VAL A 132 21.84 11.88 0.12
CA VAL A 132 21.82 13.14 0.88
C VAL A 132 21.34 14.29 -0.02
N ALA A 133 21.90 14.43 -1.23
CA ALA A 133 21.50 15.48 -2.16
C ALA A 133 20.02 15.37 -2.60
N ILE A 134 19.49 14.15 -2.76
CA ILE A 134 18.05 13.92 -3.02
C ILE A 134 17.20 14.34 -1.81
N LEU A 135 17.61 14.00 -0.60
CA LEU A 135 16.90 14.33 0.65
C LEU A 135 16.88 15.85 0.92
N ASP A 136 17.95 16.55 0.59
CA ASP A 136 18.00 18.02 0.63
C ASP A 136 16.96 18.66 -0.32
N VAL A 137 16.63 18.02 -1.45
CA VAL A 137 15.51 18.48 -2.32
C VAL A 137 14.17 18.14 -1.68
N ALA A 138 13.99 16.91 -1.19
CA ALA A 138 12.74 16.46 -0.56
C ALA A 138 12.32 17.40 0.59
N GLU A 139 13.26 17.79 1.44
CA GLU A 139 13.03 18.69 2.56
C GLU A 139 12.49 20.06 2.10
N ARG A 140 12.98 20.62 0.99
CA ARG A 140 12.47 21.91 0.45
C ARG A 140 11.00 21.84 0.02
N TYR A 141 10.48 20.66 -0.31
CA TYR A 141 9.08 20.43 -0.67
C TYR A 141 8.18 20.03 0.52
N GLY A 142 8.71 20.01 1.75
CA GLY A 142 7.93 19.58 2.91
C GLY A 142 7.75 18.07 2.99
N ILE A 143 8.58 17.30 2.29
CA ILE A 143 8.53 15.84 2.30
C ILE A 143 9.36 15.28 3.44
N LYS A 144 8.83 14.25 4.10
CA LYS A 144 9.57 13.41 5.04
C LYS A 144 9.56 11.96 4.58
N CYS A 145 10.58 11.22 5.00
CA CYS A 145 10.70 9.80 4.71
C CYS A 145 11.21 9.00 5.90
N PHE A 146 10.94 7.70 5.85
CA PHE A 146 11.72 6.70 6.55
C PHE A 146 12.48 5.88 5.50
N ILE A 147 13.66 5.40 5.88
CA ILE A 147 14.47 4.53 5.01
C ILE A 147 13.91 3.11 5.12
N ASP A 148 13.70 2.47 3.99
CA ASP A 148 13.29 1.08 3.86
C ASP A 148 14.48 0.25 3.35
N PRO A 149 15.04 -0.65 4.18
CA PRO A 149 16.02 -1.69 3.80
C PRO A 149 15.46 -2.75 2.83
N HIS A 150 15.05 -2.30 1.64
CA HIS A 150 14.16 -3.05 0.76
C HIS A 150 14.81 -4.33 0.21
N GLN A 151 14.02 -5.39 0.11
CA GLN A 151 14.40 -6.68 -0.50
C GLN A 151 13.16 -7.39 -1.04
N ASP A 152 13.34 -8.25 -2.04
CA ASP A 152 12.35 -9.25 -2.42
C ASP A 152 13.07 -10.56 -2.67
N THR A 153 12.63 -11.65 -2.05
CA THR A 153 13.24 -12.99 -2.23
C THR A 153 14.76 -12.98 -2.06
N TRP A 154 15.24 -12.24 -1.04
CA TRP A 154 16.62 -11.99 -0.66
C TRP A 154 17.46 -11.11 -1.60
N SER A 155 17.45 -11.33 -2.92
CA SER A 155 18.40 -10.67 -3.85
C SER A 155 18.00 -10.82 -5.31
N ARG A 156 18.56 -9.98 -6.21
CA ARG A 156 18.41 -10.14 -7.67
C ARG A 156 18.94 -11.48 -8.20
N PHE A 157 19.94 -12.07 -7.54
CA PHE A 157 20.48 -13.38 -7.92
C PHE A 157 19.54 -14.54 -7.56
N SER A 158 18.74 -14.38 -6.51
CA SER A 158 17.65 -15.31 -6.16
C SER A 158 16.32 -14.96 -6.85
N GLY A 159 16.29 -13.92 -7.69
CA GLY A 159 15.19 -13.58 -8.60
C GLY A 159 14.35 -12.36 -8.23
N GLY A 160 14.77 -11.55 -7.23
CA GLY A 160 14.06 -10.35 -6.79
C GLY A 160 14.95 -9.13 -6.62
N SER A 161 15.15 -8.67 -5.38
CA SER A 161 15.96 -7.49 -5.04
C SER A 161 16.52 -7.59 -3.61
N GLY A 162 17.43 -6.69 -3.22
CA GLY A 162 17.82 -6.51 -1.82
C GLY A 162 19.30 -6.73 -1.51
N ALA A 163 19.67 -7.91 -1.06
CA ALA A 163 21.02 -8.23 -0.57
C ALA A 163 22.07 -8.33 -1.69
N PRO A 164 23.32 -7.88 -1.43
CA PRO A 164 24.41 -7.94 -2.39
C PRO A 164 24.86 -9.37 -2.70
N GLY A 165 25.40 -9.58 -3.90
CA GLY A 165 25.82 -10.89 -4.41
C GLY A 165 26.85 -11.62 -3.55
N TRP A 166 27.72 -10.88 -2.84
CA TRP A 166 28.71 -11.48 -1.94
C TRP A 166 28.10 -12.29 -0.79
N THR A 167 26.83 -12.04 -0.42
CA THR A 167 26.15 -12.82 0.63
C THR A 167 26.06 -14.31 0.27
N PHE A 168 25.87 -14.63 -1.01
CA PHE A 168 25.90 -16.00 -1.53
C PHE A 168 27.31 -16.58 -1.53
N GLU A 169 28.33 -15.81 -1.92
CA GLU A 169 29.73 -16.24 -1.89
C GLU A 169 30.19 -16.58 -0.46
N VAL A 170 29.75 -15.79 0.52
CA VAL A 170 29.96 -16.02 1.96
C VAL A 170 29.26 -17.30 2.45
N ALA A 171 28.09 -17.64 1.89
CA ALA A 171 27.43 -18.94 2.11
C ALA A 171 28.06 -20.11 1.32
N GLY A 172 29.03 -19.83 0.44
CA GLY A 172 29.68 -20.81 -0.42
C GLY A 172 28.85 -21.21 -1.64
N MET A 173 27.95 -20.35 -2.12
CA MET A 173 27.03 -20.60 -3.23
C MET A 173 27.51 -19.98 -4.56
N ASP A 174 27.33 -20.71 -5.67
CA ASP A 174 27.62 -20.26 -7.04
C ASP A 174 26.38 -19.64 -7.69
N VAL A 175 26.28 -18.31 -7.68
CA VAL A 175 25.17 -17.57 -8.31
C VAL A 175 25.02 -17.86 -9.81
N THR A 176 26.09 -18.26 -10.50
CA THR A 176 26.07 -18.59 -11.93
C THR A 176 25.44 -19.95 -12.22
N ALA A 177 25.23 -20.79 -11.19
CA ALA A 177 24.58 -22.08 -11.31
C ALA A 177 23.08 -22.04 -11.04
N PHE A 178 22.56 -20.98 -10.40
CA PHE A 178 21.22 -21.00 -9.83
C PHE A 178 20.11 -21.28 -10.85
N GLN A 179 20.22 -20.74 -12.06
CA GLN A 179 19.29 -21.01 -13.16
C GLN A 179 19.33 -22.48 -13.60
N SER A 180 20.52 -23.00 -13.96
CA SER A 180 20.72 -24.39 -14.41
C SER A 180 20.29 -25.43 -13.37
N VAL A 181 20.43 -25.10 -12.09
CA VAL A 181 20.07 -25.96 -10.96
C VAL A 181 18.58 -25.86 -10.61
N GLY A 182 17.91 -24.75 -10.92
CA GLY A 182 16.59 -24.41 -10.39
C GLY A 182 16.62 -23.92 -8.93
N ALA A 183 17.78 -23.48 -8.44
CA ALA A 183 17.94 -22.90 -7.11
C ALA A 183 17.28 -21.52 -6.96
N ALA A 184 17.01 -20.85 -8.08
CA ALA A 184 16.24 -19.63 -8.23
C ALA A 184 15.60 -19.57 -9.63
N HIS A 185 14.58 -18.72 -9.79
CA HIS A 185 14.04 -18.31 -11.10
C HIS A 185 14.29 -16.80 -11.25
N VAL A 186 15.18 -16.44 -12.17
CA VAL A 186 15.62 -15.06 -12.42
C VAL A 186 14.98 -14.59 -13.72
N HIS A 187 14.11 -13.58 -13.63
CA HIS A 187 13.26 -13.11 -14.73
C HIS A 187 14.06 -12.83 -16.03
N ASN A 188 15.22 -12.17 -15.92
CA ASN A 188 16.14 -11.86 -17.02
C ASN A 188 16.58 -13.07 -17.89
N PHE A 189 16.52 -14.29 -17.35
CA PHE A 189 17.00 -15.50 -18.00
C PHE A 189 15.96 -16.63 -18.11
N ASN A 190 14.90 -16.60 -17.28
CA ASN A 190 13.92 -17.68 -17.19
C ASN A 190 12.60 -17.42 -17.94
N GLU A 191 12.34 -16.20 -18.41
CA GLU A 191 11.06 -15.84 -19.05
C GLU A 191 11.23 -15.16 -20.42
N SER A 192 10.15 -15.17 -21.21
CA SER A 192 10.06 -14.38 -22.44
C SER A 192 9.45 -13.02 -22.14
N VAL A 193 10.09 -11.97 -22.64
CA VAL A 193 9.63 -10.58 -22.63
C VAL A 193 8.17 -10.43 -23.12
N THR A 194 7.72 -11.34 -24.00
CA THR A 194 6.41 -11.31 -24.64
C THR A 194 5.22 -11.73 -23.76
N ASN A 195 5.45 -12.37 -22.61
CA ASN A 195 4.36 -12.81 -21.72
C ASN A 195 4.88 -13.03 -20.28
N PRO A 196 5.39 -11.98 -19.60
CA PRO A 196 5.90 -12.10 -18.25
C PRO A 196 4.81 -12.51 -17.27
N HIS A 197 5.18 -13.27 -16.25
CA HIS A 197 4.30 -13.65 -15.15
C HIS A 197 5.00 -13.31 -13.83
N MET A 198 4.23 -13.02 -12.77
CA MET A 198 4.77 -12.82 -11.42
C MET A 198 5.19 -14.17 -10.82
N PHE A 199 6.22 -14.80 -11.38
CA PHE A 199 6.87 -15.99 -10.83
C PHE A 199 7.76 -15.64 -9.63
N TRP A 200 8.16 -14.38 -9.47
CA TRP A 200 9.12 -13.97 -8.45
C TRP A 200 8.80 -14.48 -7.03
N PRO A 201 7.54 -14.47 -6.52
CA PRO A 201 7.24 -14.96 -5.16
C PRO A 201 7.50 -16.45 -4.97
N THR A 202 7.51 -17.24 -6.06
CA THR A 202 7.84 -18.69 -6.01
C THR A 202 9.28 -18.94 -5.57
N ASN A 203 10.16 -17.92 -5.59
CA ASN A 203 11.54 -18.06 -5.14
C ASN A 203 11.66 -18.19 -3.62
N TYR A 204 10.70 -17.73 -2.82
CA TYR A 204 10.77 -17.78 -1.35
C TYR A 204 10.99 -19.19 -0.76
N ALA A 205 10.57 -20.25 -1.46
CA ALA A 205 10.81 -21.64 -1.06
C ALA A 205 12.06 -22.30 -1.72
N LYS A 206 12.61 -21.70 -2.79
CA LYS A 206 13.71 -22.29 -3.56
C LYS A 206 15.05 -22.11 -2.84
N LEU A 207 15.99 -23.01 -3.17
CA LEU A 207 17.24 -23.20 -2.44
C LEU A 207 17.96 -21.90 -2.06
N ALA A 208 18.15 -20.97 -3.00
CA ALA A 208 18.95 -19.76 -2.77
C ALA A 208 18.32 -18.85 -1.71
N CYS A 209 17.10 -18.38 -1.96
CA CYS A 209 16.37 -17.48 -1.07
C CYS A 209 16.09 -18.13 0.30
N ALA A 210 15.52 -19.34 0.30
CA ALA A 210 15.12 -20.02 1.53
C ALA A 210 16.34 -20.37 2.42
N THR A 211 17.47 -20.76 1.82
CA THR A 211 18.71 -20.96 2.58
C THR A 211 19.18 -19.65 3.20
N MET A 212 19.27 -18.56 2.43
CA MET A 212 19.83 -17.30 2.94
C MET A 212 19.01 -16.71 4.09
N PHE A 213 17.67 -16.72 4.02
CA PHE A 213 16.83 -16.31 5.14
C PHE A 213 17.04 -17.20 6.39
N THR A 214 17.13 -18.52 6.22
CA THR A 214 17.39 -19.46 7.32
C THR A 214 18.75 -19.22 7.97
N LEU A 215 19.76 -18.84 7.18
CA LEU A 215 21.09 -18.47 7.69
C LEU A 215 21.08 -17.10 8.38
N PHE A 216 20.43 -16.10 7.79
CA PHE A 216 20.38 -14.74 8.34
C PHE A 216 19.68 -14.68 9.69
N PHE A 217 18.47 -15.26 9.79
CA PHE A 217 17.71 -15.25 11.04
C PHE A 217 18.13 -16.37 12.00
N GLY A 218 18.32 -17.59 11.50
CA GLY A 218 18.52 -18.81 12.30
C GLY A 218 19.92 -19.43 12.24
N GLY A 219 20.93 -18.74 11.69
CA GLY A 219 22.25 -19.33 11.40
C GLY A 219 23.03 -19.87 12.61
N LEU A 220 22.81 -19.32 13.80
CA LEU A 220 23.35 -19.88 15.06
C LEU A 220 22.62 -21.17 15.49
N ILE A 221 21.34 -21.28 15.19
CA ILE A 221 20.43 -22.34 15.64
C ILE A 221 20.50 -23.55 14.69
N PHE A 222 20.31 -23.32 13.39
CA PHE A 222 20.20 -24.37 12.37
C PHE A 222 21.47 -24.55 11.52
N ALA A 223 22.48 -23.68 11.66
CA ALA A 223 23.75 -23.81 10.96
C ALA A 223 25.00 -23.51 11.83
N PRO A 224 25.07 -23.93 13.12
CA PRO A 224 26.11 -23.50 14.07
C PRO A 224 27.55 -23.74 13.61
N SER A 225 27.80 -24.78 12.80
CA SER A 225 29.14 -25.09 12.28
C SER A 225 29.52 -24.28 11.03
N THR A 226 28.56 -23.64 10.34
CA THR A 226 28.85 -22.81 9.16
C THR A 226 29.43 -21.46 9.59
N LYS A 227 30.65 -21.19 9.14
CA LYS A 227 31.43 -20.02 9.54
C LYS A 227 32.06 -19.31 8.36
N TYR A 228 32.15 -17.98 8.46
CA TYR A 228 32.94 -17.13 7.58
C TYR A 228 33.90 -16.29 8.44
N LYS A 229 35.18 -16.23 8.08
CA LYS A 229 36.25 -15.58 8.88
C LYS A 229 36.21 -15.96 10.38
N ASN A 230 35.91 -17.22 10.69
CA ASN A 230 35.72 -17.84 12.03
C ASN A 230 34.44 -17.47 12.81
N THR A 231 33.69 -16.44 12.40
CA THR A 231 32.37 -16.06 12.94
C THR A 231 31.27 -16.96 12.37
N ASN A 232 30.19 -17.23 13.10
CA ASN A 232 29.02 -17.92 12.54
C ASN A 232 28.42 -17.08 11.40
N ILE A 233 27.97 -17.74 10.33
CA ILE A 233 27.49 -17.04 9.13
C ILE A 233 26.27 -16.14 9.39
N GLY A 234 25.33 -16.56 10.24
CA GLY A 234 24.16 -15.76 10.58
C GLY A 234 24.57 -14.50 11.32
N THR A 235 25.38 -14.65 12.37
CA THR A 235 25.97 -13.51 13.10
C THR A 235 26.72 -12.56 12.15
N PHE A 236 27.56 -13.08 11.25
CA PHE A 236 28.30 -12.24 10.30
C PHE A 236 27.39 -11.45 9.34
N LEU A 237 26.33 -12.07 8.80
CA LEU A 237 25.38 -11.39 7.93
C LEU A 237 24.53 -10.36 8.69
N GLN A 238 24.08 -10.69 9.92
CA GLN A 238 23.38 -9.75 10.81
C GLN A 238 24.24 -8.54 11.17
N ASP A 239 25.51 -8.77 11.52
CA ASP A 239 26.44 -7.72 11.93
C ASP A 239 26.76 -6.77 10.77
N ALA A 240 27.00 -7.31 9.56
CA ALA A 240 27.20 -6.51 8.35
C ALA A 240 25.95 -5.68 8.01
N TYR A 241 24.77 -6.29 8.02
CA TYR A 241 23.49 -5.61 7.78
C TYR A 241 23.25 -4.45 8.75
N ILE A 242 23.40 -4.70 10.06
CA ILE A 242 23.25 -3.66 11.09
C ILE A 242 24.30 -2.56 10.89
N ALA A 243 25.57 -2.90 10.67
CA ALA A 243 26.63 -1.92 10.45
C ALA A 243 26.37 -1.03 9.22
N CYS A 244 25.92 -1.63 8.13
CA CYS A 244 25.58 -0.95 6.88
C CYS A 244 24.48 0.12 7.06
N TYR A 245 23.33 -0.24 7.66
CA TYR A 245 22.26 0.73 7.91
C TYR A 245 22.56 1.69 9.06
N THR A 246 23.41 1.31 10.02
CA THR A 246 23.93 2.24 11.04
C THR A 246 24.87 3.28 10.44
N HIS A 247 25.69 2.89 9.46
CA HIS A 247 26.52 3.82 8.68
C HIS A 247 25.67 4.77 7.84
N LEU A 248 24.63 4.25 7.16
CA LEU A 248 23.66 5.10 6.47
C LEU A 248 22.97 6.07 7.43
N ALA A 249 22.49 5.61 8.59
CA ALA A 249 21.92 6.46 9.63
C ALA A 249 22.92 7.53 10.10
N MET A 250 24.20 7.19 10.27
CA MET A 250 25.26 8.14 10.57
C MET A 250 25.42 9.20 9.47
N ARG A 251 25.43 8.83 8.18
CA ARG A 251 25.50 9.81 7.07
C ARG A 251 24.24 10.69 7.02
N LEU A 252 23.06 10.11 7.15
CA LEU A 252 21.76 10.80 7.05
C LEU A 252 21.34 11.58 8.31
N ARG A 253 22.08 11.50 9.43
CA ARG A 253 21.69 12.05 10.75
C ARG A 253 21.25 13.51 10.75
N HIS A 254 21.76 14.31 9.82
CA HIS A 254 21.48 15.75 9.69
C HIS A 254 20.27 16.09 8.79
N CYS A 255 19.80 15.15 7.96
CA CYS A 255 18.67 15.36 7.06
C CYS A 255 17.36 15.41 7.85
N ARG A 256 16.61 16.53 7.85
CA ARG A 256 15.37 16.66 8.64
C ARG A 256 14.16 16.03 7.94
N ALA A 257 14.32 15.67 6.67
CA ALA A 257 13.43 14.77 5.95
C ALA A 257 13.38 13.36 6.59
N VAL A 258 14.48 12.83 7.13
CA VAL A 258 14.52 11.46 7.68
C VAL A 258 13.95 11.40 9.09
N VAL A 259 12.88 10.61 9.28
CA VAL A 259 12.26 10.37 10.60
C VAL A 259 12.67 9.05 11.26
N GLY A 260 13.21 8.10 10.50
CA GLY A 260 13.49 6.76 11.01
C GLY A 260 13.84 5.76 9.91
N PHE A 261 13.91 4.49 10.34
CA PHE A 261 14.32 3.34 9.53
C PHE A 261 13.34 2.18 9.75
N GLU A 262 12.94 1.50 8.69
CA GLU A 262 12.36 0.16 8.78
C GLU A 262 13.44 -0.85 9.17
N PHE A 263 13.05 -1.98 9.75
CA PHE A 263 13.98 -3.08 10.01
C PHE A 263 14.39 -3.82 8.74
N MET A 264 13.41 -4.31 7.95
CA MET A 264 13.59 -5.11 6.74
C MET A 264 12.24 -5.29 6.04
N ASN A 265 12.16 -5.03 4.74
CA ASN A 265 10.99 -5.35 3.91
C ASN A 265 10.69 -6.86 3.90
N GLU A 266 9.43 -7.23 4.09
CA GLU A 266 8.85 -8.58 4.01
C GLU A 266 9.73 -9.70 4.59
N PRO A 267 9.97 -9.69 5.92
CA PRO A 267 11.01 -10.49 6.59
C PRO A 267 10.67 -11.99 6.66
N HIS A 268 10.97 -12.72 5.60
CA HIS A 268 10.61 -14.12 5.41
C HIS A 268 11.45 -15.11 6.26
N TYR A 269 10.81 -16.15 6.81
CA TYR A 269 11.46 -17.15 7.70
C TYR A 269 12.32 -18.22 7.00
N GLY A 270 12.21 -18.34 5.67
CA GLY A 270 12.97 -19.32 4.89
C GLY A 270 12.49 -20.76 5.15
N TYR A 271 13.34 -21.58 5.77
CA TYR A 271 12.99 -22.93 6.23
C TYR A 271 12.59 -22.98 7.72
N ILE A 272 12.77 -21.90 8.48
CA ILE A 272 12.45 -21.89 9.92
C ILE A 272 10.93 -22.13 10.08
N GLY A 273 10.55 -23.12 10.89
CA GLY A 273 9.16 -23.56 11.05
C GLY A 273 8.62 -24.50 9.95
N LEU A 274 9.41 -24.89 8.94
CA LEU A 274 8.94 -25.74 7.84
C LEU A 274 8.52 -27.14 8.34
N MET A 275 7.21 -27.37 8.37
CA MET A 275 6.58 -28.59 8.93
C MET A 275 6.90 -29.88 8.18
N ASN A 276 7.33 -29.82 6.92
CA ASN A 276 7.74 -30.99 6.16
C ASN A 276 8.83 -30.64 5.14
N VAL A 277 9.99 -31.28 5.24
CA VAL A 277 11.14 -31.04 4.33
C VAL A 277 11.00 -31.83 3.02
N GLU A 278 10.28 -32.95 3.02
CA GLU A 278 10.13 -33.84 1.86
C GLU A 278 8.99 -33.42 0.92
N ARG A 279 7.94 -32.82 1.47
CA ARG A 279 6.74 -32.39 0.74
C ARG A 279 6.68 -30.88 0.58
N PHE A 280 6.06 -30.44 -0.51
CA PHE A 280 5.68 -29.06 -0.70
C PHE A 280 4.39 -28.72 0.08
N ASP A 281 4.32 -27.52 0.66
CA ASP A 281 3.11 -27.01 1.34
C ASP A 281 2.41 -25.90 0.51
N PRO A 282 1.25 -26.20 -0.12
CA PRO A 282 0.51 -25.27 -0.98
C PRO A 282 -0.28 -24.20 -0.22
N MET A 283 -0.31 -24.23 1.12
CA MET A 283 -0.97 -23.19 1.93
C MET A 283 0.00 -22.10 2.40
N VAL A 284 1.30 -22.41 2.41
CA VAL A 284 2.36 -21.53 2.91
C VAL A 284 3.02 -20.70 1.79
N PHE A 285 3.16 -21.27 0.59
CA PHE A 285 3.86 -20.60 -0.53
C PHE A 285 3.01 -20.51 -1.79
N PHE A 286 3.11 -19.37 -2.50
CA PHE A 286 2.59 -19.24 -3.86
C PHE A 286 3.37 -20.16 -4.82
N HIS A 287 2.67 -21.08 -5.49
CA HIS A 287 3.30 -22.13 -6.30
C HIS A 287 2.80 -22.19 -7.75
N PHE A 288 3.72 -21.89 -8.68
CA PHE A 288 3.49 -21.88 -10.13
C PHE A 288 4.80 -22.21 -10.85
N GLY A 289 4.74 -22.95 -11.97
CA GLY A 289 5.94 -23.51 -12.61
C GLY A 289 6.49 -24.74 -11.87
N SER A 290 7.76 -25.08 -12.08
CA SER A 290 8.43 -26.17 -11.34
C SER A 290 8.66 -25.75 -9.89
N PHE A 291 8.16 -26.55 -8.95
CA PHE A 291 8.20 -26.22 -7.53
C PHE A 291 8.74 -27.40 -6.68
N PRO A 292 10.04 -27.40 -6.34
CA PRO A 292 10.64 -28.47 -5.54
C PRO A 292 10.27 -28.34 -4.06
N SER A 293 10.19 -29.46 -3.34
CA SER A 293 10.27 -29.47 -1.87
C SER A 293 11.67 -29.05 -1.39
N ALA A 294 11.85 -28.86 -0.07
CA ALA A 294 13.15 -28.49 0.48
C ALA A 294 14.20 -29.60 0.25
N LEU A 295 13.85 -30.89 0.43
CA LEU A 295 14.75 -32.01 0.12
C LEU A 295 15.12 -32.07 -1.37
N GLN A 296 14.17 -31.85 -2.28
CA GLN A 296 14.44 -31.76 -3.72
C GLN A 296 15.35 -30.56 -4.04
N SER A 297 15.13 -29.42 -3.39
CA SER A 297 15.97 -28.21 -3.53
C SER A 297 17.41 -28.47 -3.06
N PHE A 298 17.60 -29.20 -1.96
CA PHE A 298 18.93 -29.56 -1.46
C PHE A 298 19.65 -30.52 -2.41
N ALA A 299 18.92 -31.51 -2.94
CA ALA A 299 19.43 -32.48 -3.91
C ALA A 299 19.86 -31.81 -5.22
N LEU A 300 19.01 -30.95 -5.79
CA LEU A 300 19.33 -30.12 -6.94
C LEU A 300 20.60 -29.30 -6.67
N GLY A 301 20.64 -28.60 -5.53
CA GLY A 301 21.80 -27.82 -5.10
C GLY A 301 23.11 -28.62 -5.05
N ALA A 302 23.05 -29.88 -4.64
CA ALA A 302 24.20 -30.79 -4.55
C ALA A 302 24.57 -31.47 -5.89
N GLY A 303 23.99 -31.06 -7.03
CA GLY A 303 24.33 -31.60 -8.35
C GLY A 303 23.52 -32.84 -8.79
N LEU A 304 22.45 -33.20 -8.08
CA LEU A 304 21.56 -34.27 -8.53
C LEU A 304 20.58 -33.71 -9.57
N ALA A 305 20.31 -34.49 -10.61
CA ALA A 305 19.14 -34.29 -11.46
C ALA A 305 17.91 -34.86 -10.74
N VAL A 306 16.83 -34.09 -10.64
CA VAL A 306 15.65 -34.45 -9.83
C VAL A 306 14.37 -34.18 -10.62
N ASP A 307 13.45 -35.14 -10.63
CA ASP A 307 12.10 -34.90 -11.16
C ASP A 307 11.26 -34.10 -10.14
N VAL A 308 10.71 -32.97 -10.60
CA VAL A 308 10.08 -31.94 -9.76
C VAL A 308 8.69 -31.63 -10.30
N ASP A 309 7.69 -31.58 -9.42
CA ASP A 309 6.31 -31.27 -9.77
C ASP A 309 6.16 -29.88 -10.39
N TYR A 310 5.36 -29.80 -11.45
CA TYR A 310 5.14 -28.59 -12.24
C TYR A 310 3.67 -28.15 -12.14
N TYR A 311 3.44 -26.91 -11.72
CA TYR A 311 2.14 -26.33 -11.43
C TYR A 311 1.68 -25.34 -12.50
N VAL A 312 0.40 -25.40 -12.86
CA VAL A 312 -0.26 -24.53 -13.85
C VAL A 312 -1.46 -23.81 -13.25
N LYS A 313 -1.78 -22.61 -13.77
CA LYS A 313 -2.97 -21.84 -13.38
C LYS A 313 -4.25 -22.70 -13.50
N SER A 314 -5.17 -22.51 -12.56
CA SER A 314 -6.37 -23.34 -12.41
C SER A 314 -7.53 -22.53 -11.82
N TRP A 315 -8.72 -23.13 -11.80
CA TRP A 315 -9.92 -22.60 -11.16
C TRP A 315 -10.75 -23.78 -10.63
N PRO A 316 -11.35 -23.73 -9.42
CA PRO A 316 -11.35 -22.61 -8.46
C PRO A 316 -10.09 -22.50 -7.58
N VAL A 317 -9.25 -23.55 -7.52
CA VAL A 317 -7.95 -23.50 -6.81
C VAL A 317 -6.93 -22.75 -7.68
N PRO A 318 -6.12 -21.80 -7.16
CA PRO A 318 -5.27 -20.91 -7.97
C PRO A 318 -4.34 -21.62 -8.97
N THR A 319 -3.71 -22.71 -8.56
CA THR A 319 -2.94 -23.59 -9.44
C THR A 319 -3.22 -25.07 -9.15
N ARG A 320 -2.85 -25.94 -10.08
CA ARG A 320 -2.92 -27.40 -9.95
C ARG A 320 -1.66 -28.04 -10.53
N ARG A 321 -1.33 -29.27 -10.14
CA ARG A 321 -0.26 -30.03 -10.80
C ARG A 321 -0.63 -30.28 -12.27
N GLY A 322 0.24 -29.84 -13.18
CA GLY A 322 0.16 -30.10 -14.61
C GLY A 322 1.03 -31.27 -15.07
N GLY A 323 2.04 -31.64 -14.29
CA GLY A 323 2.94 -32.77 -14.55
C GLY A 323 4.15 -32.72 -13.61
N SER A 324 5.25 -33.33 -14.01
CA SER A 324 6.59 -33.15 -13.42
C SER A 324 7.63 -32.86 -14.51
N ARG A 325 8.82 -32.39 -14.13
CA ARG A 325 9.97 -32.11 -15.01
C ARG A 325 11.27 -32.40 -14.29
N ILE A 326 12.21 -33.05 -14.98
CA ILE A 326 13.60 -33.19 -14.51
C ILE A 326 14.29 -31.83 -14.57
N LEU A 327 14.76 -31.35 -13.42
CA LEU A 327 15.65 -30.20 -13.28
C LEU A 327 17.10 -30.64 -13.06
N ASN A 328 18.04 -29.71 -13.31
CA ASN A 328 19.50 -29.93 -13.20
C ASN A 328 20.03 -31.15 -13.99
N ALA A 329 19.57 -31.34 -15.23
CA ALA A 329 20.03 -32.43 -16.10
C ALA A 329 21.56 -32.37 -16.37
N GLU A 330 22.15 -31.17 -16.32
CA GLU A 330 23.59 -30.92 -16.44
C GLU A 330 24.41 -31.33 -15.20
N LYS A 331 23.75 -31.60 -14.07
CA LYS A 331 24.39 -31.94 -12.78
C LYS A 331 25.36 -30.87 -12.25
N ARG A 332 25.05 -29.58 -12.47
CA ARG A 332 25.80 -28.47 -11.87
C ARG A 332 25.55 -28.40 -10.36
N SER A 333 26.56 -28.05 -9.59
CA SER A 333 26.42 -27.71 -8.17
C SER A 333 25.99 -26.24 -8.03
N ALA A 334 25.12 -25.94 -7.05
CA ALA A 334 24.85 -24.57 -6.61
C ALA A 334 25.87 -24.06 -5.56
N TRP A 335 26.89 -24.87 -5.24
CA TRP A 335 27.92 -24.61 -4.24
C TRP A 335 29.30 -24.54 -4.86
N LEU A 336 30.07 -23.52 -4.47
CA LEU A 336 31.44 -23.24 -4.91
C LEU A 336 32.39 -24.38 -4.50
N ASN A 337 33.40 -24.66 -5.33
CA ASN A 337 34.45 -25.65 -5.08
C ASN A 337 33.94 -27.08 -4.76
N TYR A 338 32.80 -27.48 -5.33
CA TYR A 338 32.09 -28.73 -4.98
C TYR A 338 31.75 -28.86 -3.48
N GLY A 339 31.61 -27.73 -2.78
CA GLY A 339 31.32 -27.69 -1.36
C GLY A 339 30.01 -28.39 -1.02
N ASP A 340 30.01 -29.21 0.02
CA ASP A 340 28.82 -29.96 0.40
C ASP A 340 27.72 -29.03 0.92
N CYS A 341 26.48 -29.30 0.50
CA CYS A 341 25.28 -28.55 0.86
C CYS A 341 25.20 -28.32 2.38
N ILE A 342 24.97 -27.08 2.82
CA ILE A 342 24.99 -26.70 4.26
C ILE A 342 24.15 -27.65 5.12
N TRP A 343 22.95 -28.01 4.64
CA TRP A 343 22.01 -28.89 5.32
C TRP A 343 22.47 -30.36 5.34
N LYS A 344 23.21 -30.80 4.31
CA LYS A 344 23.89 -32.12 4.32
C LYS A 344 25.01 -32.14 5.37
N ARG A 345 25.81 -31.07 5.46
CA ARG A 345 26.89 -30.94 6.48
C ARG A 345 26.36 -30.98 7.93
N HIS A 346 25.14 -30.51 8.15
CA HIS A 346 24.46 -30.58 9.45
C HIS A 346 23.69 -31.91 9.68
N GLY A 347 23.80 -32.86 8.75
CA GLY A 347 23.14 -34.17 8.81
C GLY A 347 21.61 -34.08 8.76
N VAL A 348 21.07 -33.10 8.04
CA VAL A 348 19.61 -32.97 7.82
C VAL A 348 19.13 -34.00 6.80
N TRP A 349 19.95 -34.26 5.79
CA TRP A 349 19.70 -35.19 4.69
C TRP A 349 21.03 -35.75 4.16
N GLU A 350 20.96 -36.80 3.32
CA GLU A 350 22.12 -37.42 2.68
C GLU A 350 21.80 -37.91 1.25
N ILE A 351 22.86 -38.30 0.52
CA ILE A 351 22.74 -39.02 -0.75
C ILE A 351 22.97 -40.51 -0.44
N THR A 352 22.05 -41.37 -0.86
CA THR A 352 22.11 -42.83 -0.67
C THR A 352 23.13 -43.49 -1.62
N GLU A 353 23.45 -44.76 -1.38
CA GLU A 353 24.27 -45.59 -2.26
C GLU A 353 23.70 -45.70 -3.70
N THR A 354 22.38 -45.55 -3.87
CA THR A 354 21.71 -45.55 -5.18
C THR A 354 21.63 -44.15 -5.82
N GLY A 355 22.26 -43.13 -5.22
CA GLY A 355 22.30 -41.76 -5.74
C GLY A 355 21.02 -40.94 -5.50
N THR A 356 20.12 -41.40 -4.64
CA THR A 356 18.88 -40.67 -4.29
C THR A 356 19.04 -39.84 -3.02
N ALA A 357 18.26 -38.78 -2.87
CA ALA A 357 18.25 -37.98 -1.63
C ALA A 357 17.36 -38.63 -0.56
N ARG A 358 17.85 -38.69 0.69
CA ARG A 358 17.12 -39.22 1.86
C ARG A 358 17.15 -38.20 3.01
N ILE A 359 16.00 -37.92 3.61
CA ILE A 359 15.93 -37.12 4.84
C ILE A 359 16.48 -37.92 6.04
N LEU A 360 17.19 -37.24 6.94
CA LEU A 360 17.71 -37.79 8.21
C LEU A 360 17.05 -37.14 9.43
N LYS A 361 16.71 -35.84 9.33
CA LYS A 361 16.09 -35.06 10.42
C LYS A 361 14.86 -34.32 9.89
N PRO A 362 13.67 -34.95 9.81
CA PRO A 362 12.48 -34.33 9.23
C PRO A 362 12.02 -33.08 10.01
N ASN A 363 12.21 -33.07 11.33
CA ASN A 363 11.81 -31.96 12.21
C ASN A 363 12.94 -30.93 12.44
N TYR A 364 13.98 -30.90 11.60
CA TYR A 364 15.19 -30.12 11.89
C TYR A 364 14.95 -28.61 12.05
N PHE A 365 13.98 -28.06 11.32
CA PHE A 365 13.68 -26.63 11.33
C PHE A 365 12.45 -26.26 12.18
N THR A 366 11.79 -27.23 12.83
CA THR A 366 10.58 -26.99 13.65
C THR A 366 10.83 -27.03 15.15
N VAL A 367 11.99 -27.51 15.59
CA VAL A 367 12.33 -27.66 17.01
C VAL A 367 13.63 -26.91 17.31
N HIS A 368 13.62 -26.07 18.35
CA HIS A 368 14.82 -25.39 18.82
C HIS A 368 15.77 -26.41 19.50
N PRO A 369 17.04 -26.55 19.06
CA PRO A 369 17.96 -27.58 19.53
C PRO A 369 18.22 -27.52 21.05
N ASP A 370 18.47 -26.34 21.61
CA ASP A 370 18.81 -26.22 23.04
C ASP A 370 17.60 -26.35 23.98
N THR A 371 16.41 -25.86 23.59
CA THR A 371 15.21 -25.86 24.45
C THR A 371 14.28 -27.04 24.23
N GLN A 372 14.44 -27.78 23.12
CA GLN A 372 13.58 -28.88 22.67
C GLN A 372 12.09 -28.53 22.53
N LYS A 373 11.77 -27.24 22.40
CA LYS A 373 10.41 -26.72 22.13
C LYS A 373 10.22 -26.47 20.63
N PRO A 374 8.96 -26.35 20.15
CA PRO A 374 8.68 -25.77 18.84
C PRO A 374 9.36 -24.40 18.71
N ILE A 375 9.97 -24.12 17.55
CA ILE A 375 10.57 -22.82 17.26
C ILE A 375 9.48 -21.78 16.98
N ASP A 376 9.64 -20.56 17.49
CA ASP A 376 8.83 -19.39 17.13
C ASP A 376 9.74 -18.42 16.36
N PHE A 377 9.48 -18.22 15.08
CA PHE A 377 10.30 -17.32 14.23
C PHE A 377 10.34 -15.89 14.77
N TYR A 378 9.22 -15.38 15.28
CA TYR A 378 9.14 -14.01 15.77
C TYR A 378 9.85 -13.84 17.11
N GLN A 379 9.71 -14.78 18.05
CA GLN A 379 10.36 -14.71 19.37
C GLN A 379 11.83 -15.10 19.35
N ASP A 380 12.18 -16.23 18.73
CA ASP A 380 13.51 -16.84 18.83
C ASP A 380 14.52 -16.21 17.86
N CYS A 381 14.05 -15.66 16.72
CA CYS A 381 14.92 -15.19 15.64
C CYS A 381 14.74 -13.70 15.29
N TYR A 382 13.52 -13.26 14.96
CA TYR A 382 13.26 -11.93 14.41
C TYR A 382 13.35 -10.81 15.46
N MET A 383 12.55 -10.85 16.54
CA MET A 383 12.55 -9.78 17.55
C MET A 383 13.90 -9.56 18.25
N PRO A 384 14.71 -10.61 18.56
CA PRO A 384 16.08 -10.42 19.04
C PRO A 384 16.94 -9.59 18.08
N LEU A 385 16.76 -9.75 16.77
CA LEU A 385 17.50 -8.99 15.75
C LEU A 385 16.97 -7.56 15.57
N VAL A 386 15.64 -7.37 15.58
CA VAL A 386 14.99 -6.05 15.58
C VAL A 386 15.49 -5.17 16.72
N ARG A 387 15.59 -5.72 17.94
CA ARG A 387 16.13 -5.00 19.12
C ARG A 387 17.58 -4.53 18.89
N ARG A 388 18.44 -5.41 18.34
CA ARG A 388 19.84 -5.08 18.02
C ARG A 388 19.93 -3.96 16.98
N TYR A 389 19.12 -4.04 15.93
CA TYR A 389 19.04 -3.03 14.87
C TYR A 389 18.54 -1.68 15.43
N LYS A 390 17.44 -1.67 16.20
CA LYS A 390 16.91 -0.48 16.86
C LYS A 390 17.95 0.19 17.76
N ALA A 391 18.64 -0.59 18.60
CA ALA A 391 19.69 -0.06 19.47
C ALA A 391 20.84 0.58 18.68
N ALA A 392 21.22 0.01 17.53
CA ALA A 392 22.26 0.56 16.67
C ALA A 392 21.81 1.86 15.96
N ILE A 393 20.64 1.87 15.31
CA ILE A 393 20.07 3.07 14.68
C ILE A 393 19.86 4.20 15.71
N GLN A 394 19.33 3.88 16.89
CA GLN A 394 19.07 4.86 17.95
C GLN A 394 20.33 5.31 18.71
N SER A 395 21.47 4.61 18.55
CA SER A 395 22.77 5.11 19.00
C SER A 395 23.27 6.31 18.19
N VAL A 396 22.80 6.45 16.94
CA VAL A 396 23.06 7.62 16.08
C VAL A 396 22.18 8.79 16.49
N ARG A 397 20.87 8.54 16.59
CA ARG A 397 19.84 9.51 16.96
C ARG A 397 18.71 8.80 17.70
N SER A 398 18.58 9.07 19.00
CA SER A 398 17.58 8.44 19.87
C SER A 398 16.14 8.78 19.50
N ASP A 399 15.91 9.82 18.70
CA ASP A 399 14.61 10.23 18.19
C ASP A 399 14.19 9.52 16.88
N PHE A 400 15.07 8.73 16.24
CA PHE A 400 14.69 7.96 15.06
C PHE A 400 13.64 6.90 15.41
N LEU A 401 12.58 6.87 14.60
CA LEU A 401 11.56 5.83 14.62
C LEU A 401 12.11 4.53 14.02
N VAL A 402 11.65 3.39 14.54
CA VAL A 402 11.92 2.06 13.97
C VAL A 402 10.61 1.41 13.57
N PHE A 403 10.45 1.19 12.27
CA PHE A 403 9.27 0.58 11.68
C PHE A 403 9.47 -0.95 11.65
N VAL A 404 8.45 -1.68 12.10
CA VAL A 404 8.48 -3.13 12.31
C VAL A 404 7.25 -3.75 11.65
N GLU A 405 7.51 -4.61 10.66
CA GLU A 405 6.52 -5.25 9.82
C GLU A 405 6.54 -6.79 9.96
N PRO A 406 5.37 -7.46 9.89
CA PRO A 406 5.29 -8.89 9.68
C PRO A 406 5.44 -9.23 8.19
N ILE A 407 5.49 -10.52 7.87
CA ILE A 407 5.23 -10.99 6.50
C ILE A 407 3.83 -10.52 6.05
N PRO A 408 3.61 -10.12 4.78
CA PRO A 408 2.33 -9.57 4.34
C PRO A 408 1.13 -10.48 4.60
N ASN A 409 0.06 -9.91 5.17
CA ASN A 409 -1.20 -10.58 5.55
C ASN A 409 -1.09 -11.65 6.66
N GLU A 410 0.12 -11.99 7.13
CA GLU A 410 0.35 -12.85 8.29
C GLU A 410 0.01 -12.15 9.61
N ASP A 411 -0.01 -12.90 10.71
CA ASP A 411 -0.19 -12.32 12.04
C ASP A 411 1.08 -11.59 12.54
N PRO A 412 0.92 -10.45 13.25
CA PRO A 412 2.02 -9.64 13.76
C PRO A 412 2.98 -10.36 14.73
N PRO A 413 4.26 -9.95 14.78
CA PRO A 413 5.17 -10.36 15.85
C PRO A 413 4.60 -10.00 17.23
N VAL A 414 4.62 -10.94 18.16
CA VAL A 414 4.19 -10.68 19.54
C VAL A 414 5.28 -9.91 20.28
N PHE A 415 4.99 -8.68 20.68
CA PHE A 415 5.91 -7.86 21.48
C PHE A 415 5.82 -8.27 22.95
N SER A 416 6.98 -8.48 23.59
CA SER A 416 7.05 -8.72 25.03
C SER A 416 6.70 -7.46 25.82
N ILE A 417 6.53 -7.57 27.13
CA ILE A 417 6.22 -6.43 28.02
C ILE A 417 7.26 -5.31 27.85
N ILE A 418 8.55 -5.67 27.76
CA ILE A 418 9.65 -4.71 27.55
C ILE A 418 9.52 -4.00 26.19
N ASP A 419 9.24 -4.76 25.12
CA ASP A 419 9.10 -4.17 23.78
C ASP A 419 7.83 -3.30 23.65
N ARG A 420 6.82 -3.53 24.49
CA ARG A 420 5.59 -2.73 24.56
C ARG A 420 5.85 -1.37 25.21
N GLU A 421 6.66 -1.34 26.27
CA GLU A 421 7.12 -0.13 26.98
C GLU A 421 8.17 0.68 26.18
N GLU A 422 8.87 0.07 25.23
CA GLU A 422 9.84 0.77 24.38
C GLU A 422 9.20 1.80 23.42
N GLN A 423 9.71 3.03 23.48
CA GLN A 423 9.31 4.14 22.61
C GLN A 423 9.89 4.02 21.19
N ASN A 424 9.34 4.84 20.28
CA ASN A 424 9.79 5.01 18.89
C ASN A 424 9.62 3.77 17.99
N TYR A 425 8.97 2.69 18.44
CA TYR A 425 8.48 1.63 17.56
C TYR A 425 7.21 2.08 16.80
N VAL A 426 7.13 1.71 15.52
CA VAL A 426 5.94 1.86 14.67
C VAL A 426 5.57 0.48 14.11
N TYR A 427 4.28 0.13 14.09
CA TYR A 427 3.81 -1.09 13.44
C TYR A 427 3.46 -0.80 11.97
N ALA A 428 4.11 -1.51 11.03
CA ALA A 428 4.18 -1.12 9.62
C ALA A 428 3.64 -2.16 8.60
N PRO A 429 2.58 -2.94 8.88
CA PRO A 429 2.19 -4.08 8.04
C PRO A 429 1.73 -3.70 6.63
N HIS A 430 1.83 -4.66 5.71
CA HIS A 430 1.37 -4.53 4.32
C HIS A 430 -0.07 -5.07 4.15
N TRP A 431 -0.84 -4.48 3.23
CA TRP A 431 -2.15 -4.99 2.83
C TRP A 431 -2.38 -4.93 1.31
N TYR A 432 -2.80 -6.05 0.73
CA TYR A 432 -3.13 -6.18 -0.69
C TYR A 432 -4.31 -7.15 -0.92
N ASP A 433 -5.14 -6.91 -1.93
CA ASP A 433 -6.07 -7.94 -2.43
C ASP A 433 -5.30 -9.00 -3.23
N LEU A 434 -4.98 -10.11 -2.56
CA LEU A 434 -4.29 -11.27 -3.14
C LEU A 434 -4.98 -11.88 -4.37
N LYS A 435 -6.32 -11.79 -4.50
CA LYS A 435 -7.03 -12.23 -5.72
C LYS A 435 -6.72 -11.26 -6.86
N ALA A 436 -6.82 -9.96 -6.64
CA ALA A 436 -6.54 -8.96 -7.66
C ALA A 436 -5.06 -9.00 -8.11
N LEU A 437 -4.12 -9.20 -7.17
CA LEU A 437 -2.71 -9.47 -7.45
C LEU A 437 -2.53 -10.69 -8.37
N MET A 438 -2.99 -11.88 -7.95
CA MET A 438 -2.76 -13.14 -8.67
C MET A 438 -3.46 -13.20 -10.04
N THR A 439 -4.62 -12.57 -10.18
CA THR A 439 -5.47 -12.67 -11.39
C THR A 439 -5.38 -11.45 -12.30
N LYS A 440 -4.75 -10.35 -11.87
CA LYS A 440 -4.79 -9.02 -12.53
C LYS A 440 -6.23 -8.65 -12.95
N ASN A 441 -7.20 -8.87 -12.06
CA ASN A 441 -8.63 -8.67 -12.32
C ASN A 441 -9.37 -8.13 -11.09
N PHE A 442 -10.15 -7.07 -11.29
CA PHE A 442 -11.11 -6.55 -10.32
C PHE A 442 -12.52 -6.49 -10.93
N ASP A 443 -13.44 -7.27 -10.34
CA ASP A 443 -14.86 -7.28 -10.68
C ASP A 443 -15.65 -6.70 -9.51
N GLU A 444 -16.16 -5.47 -9.67
CA GLU A 444 -16.93 -4.75 -8.67
C GLU A 444 -18.22 -5.45 -8.22
N ARG A 445 -18.65 -6.49 -8.94
CA ARG A 445 -19.82 -7.30 -8.57
C ARG A 445 -19.48 -8.35 -7.52
N ILE A 446 -18.24 -8.82 -7.43
CA ILE A 446 -17.82 -9.86 -6.48
C ILE A 446 -16.34 -9.80 -6.06
N THR A 447 -16.12 -9.47 -4.78
CA THR A 447 -14.83 -9.56 -4.09
C THR A 447 -14.84 -10.70 -3.07
N PHE A 448 -13.66 -11.10 -2.60
CA PHE A 448 -13.48 -12.22 -1.68
C PHE A 448 -12.60 -11.81 -0.50
N ASP A 449 -12.86 -12.34 0.69
CA ASP A 449 -11.95 -12.25 1.84
C ASP A 449 -10.85 -13.31 1.68
N VAL A 450 -9.77 -12.93 1.01
CA VAL A 450 -8.65 -13.84 0.73
C VAL A 450 -7.80 -14.10 1.98
N GLN A 451 -7.86 -13.23 3.00
CA GLN A 451 -7.17 -13.45 4.27
C GLN A 451 -7.87 -14.57 5.08
N ALA A 452 -9.20 -14.57 5.14
CA ALA A 452 -9.95 -15.68 5.74
C ALA A 452 -9.74 -17.00 4.97
N LEU A 453 -9.70 -16.94 3.64
CA LEU A 453 -9.52 -18.13 2.78
C LEU A 453 -8.09 -18.72 2.88
N SER A 454 -7.05 -17.88 2.91
CA SER A 454 -5.66 -18.33 3.09
C SER A 454 -5.44 -18.95 4.48
N LYS A 455 -6.03 -18.38 5.54
CA LYS A 455 -6.09 -18.98 6.88
C LYS A 455 -7.05 -20.19 7.00
N GLY A 456 -7.34 -20.87 5.88
CA GLY A 456 -7.99 -22.18 5.83
C GLY A 456 -9.51 -22.21 5.99
N THR A 457 -10.20 -21.06 5.88
CA THR A 457 -11.66 -20.98 6.07
C THR A 457 -12.41 -21.76 4.99
N LYS A 458 -13.06 -22.86 5.39
CA LYS A 458 -13.88 -23.71 4.49
C LYS A 458 -15.19 -23.06 4.04
N ASN A 459 -15.59 -21.93 4.65
CA ASN A 459 -16.82 -21.20 4.32
C ASN A 459 -16.60 -20.19 3.17
N VAL A 460 -16.40 -20.72 1.95
CA VAL A 460 -16.18 -19.89 0.76
C VAL A 460 -17.34 -18.93 0.49
N LEU A 461 -18.58 -19.37 0.71
CA LEU A 461 -19.78 -18.53 0.55
C LEU A 461 -19.84 -17.37 1.55
N GLY A 462 -19.43 -17.58 2.80
CA GLY A 462 -19.31 -16.53 3.80
C GLY A 462 -18.12 -15.57 3.57
N SER A 463 -17.21 -15.94 2.67
CA SER A 463 -16.06 -15.11 2.27
C SER A 463 -16.35 -14.29 0.99
N MET A 464 -17.57 -14.34 0.44
CA MET A 464 -17.96 -13.63 -0.79
C MET A 464 -18.73 -12.33 -0.46
N TYR A 465 -18.32 -11.24 -1.11
CA TYR A 465 -18.91 -9.90 -0.92
C TYR A 465 -19.36 -9.33 -2.26
N PHE A 466 -20.57 -8.76 -2.29
CA PHE A 466 -21.25 -8.37 -3.54
C PHE A 466 -21.39 -6.85 -3.69
N GLY A 467 -21.09 -6.34 -4.88
CA GLY A 467 -21.13 -4.90 -5.19
C GLY A 467 -20.02 -4.09 -4.53
N LEU A 468 -19.92 -2.80 -4.88
CA LEU A 468 -18.90 -1.88 -4.34
C LEU A 468 -19.01 -1.69 -2.81
N SER A 469 -20.23 -1.69 -2.26
CA SER A 469 -20.43 -1.65 -0.79
C SER A 469 -20.03 -2.98 -0.11
N GLY A 470 -20.11 -4.10 -0.83
CA GLY A 470 -19.52 -5.37 -0.41
C GLY A 470 -18.00 -5.28 -0.39
N ALA A 471 -17.38 -4.73 -1.43
CA ALA A 471 -15.93 -4.52 -1.51
C ALA A 471 -15.42 -3.58 -0.40
N GLU A 472 -16.09 -2.44 -0.17
CA GLU A 472 -15.78 -1.52 0.94
C GLU A 472 -15.83 -2.25 2.30
N LYS A 473 -16.88 -3.06 2.53
CA LYS A 473 -17.03 -3.85 3.77
C LYS A 473 -15.97 -4.94 3.92
N ASN A 474 -15.58 -5.60 2.83
CA ASN A 474 -14.54 -6.62 2.79
C ASN A 474 -13.17 -6.04 3.16
N TYR A 475 -12.70 -5.05 2.40
CA TYR A 475 -11.37 -4.47 2.56
C TYR A 475 -11.22 -3.70 3.87
N THR A 476 -12.25 -2.92 4.26
CA THR A 476 -12.29 -2.27 5.58
C THR A 476 -12.29 -3.30 6.72
N GLY A 477 -12.91 -4.47 6.52
CA GLY A 477 -12.87 -5.60 7.46
C GLY A 477 -11.47 -6.17 7.65
N GLN A 478 -10.76 -6.48 6.56
CA GLN A 478 -9.39 -6.99 6.60
C GLN A 478 -8.42 -5.98 7.26
N ILE A 479 -8.47 -4.71 6.85
CA ILE A 479 -7.63 -3.64 7.42
C ILE A 479 -7.93 -3.46 8.93
N LYS A 480 -9.21 -3.54 9.33
CA LYS A 480 -9.61 -3.51 10.75
C LYS A 480 -9.04 -4.70 11.53
N ASN A 481 -9.02 -5.90 10.95
CA ASN A 481 -8.44 -7.09 11.59
C ASN A 481 -6.93 -6.94 11.79
N ILE A 482 -6.20 -6.43 10.80
CA ILE A 482 -4.76 -6.13 10.90
C ILE A 482 -4.48 -5.13 12.03
N VAL A 483 -5.25 -4.03 12.12
CA VAL A 483 -5.14 -3.05 13.21
C VAL A 483 -5.45 -3.66 14.58
N ALA A 484 -6.51 -4.47 14.68
CA ALA A 484 -6.91 -5.09 15.95
C ALA A 484 -5.88 -6.11 16.45
N SER A 485 -5.36 -6.95 15.55
CA SER A 485 -4.29 -7.91 15.85
C SER A 485 -3.02 -7.18 16.29
N GLY A 486 -2.62 -6.14 15.54
CA GLY A 486 -1.50 -5.27 15.87
C GLY A 486 -1.59 -4.66 17.26
N ARG A 487 -2.69 -3.98 17.61
CA ARG A 487 -2.87 -3.38 18.96
C ARG A 487 -2.83 -4.43 20.07
N ASN A 488 -3.38 -5.62 19.85
CA ASN A 488 -3.38 -6.69 20.84
C ASN A 488 -1.97 -7.26 21.11
N VAL A 489 -1.19 -7.57 20.07
CA VAL A 489 0.10 -8.27 20.22
C VAL A 489 1.33 -7.36 20.19
N VAL A 490 1.26 -6.21 19.51
CA VAL A 490 2.34 -5.20 19.39
C VAL A 490 2.16 -4.05 20.39
N GLY A 491 0.90 -3.67 20.69
CA GLY A 491 0.54 -2.63 21.67
C GLY A 491 0.02 -1.33 21.06
N ASP A 492 -0.36 -0.38 21.93
CA ASP A 492 -0.93 0.92 21.54
C ASP A 492 0.14 1.93 21.09
N ARG A 493 0.44 1.89 19.78
CA ARG A 493 1.43 2.75 19.11
C ARG A 493 0.96 3.14 17.70
N PRO A 494 1.64 4.06 17.00
CA PRO A 494 1.28 4.42 15.64
C PRO A 494 1.30 3.19 14.72
N ILE A 495 0.31 3.14 13.82
CA ILE A 495 0.23 2.14 12.76
C ILE A 495 0.30 2.86 11.42
N LEU A 496 1.13 2.34 10.52
CA LEU A 496 1.29 2.74 9.13
C LEU A 496 1.03 1.51 8.24
N MET A 497 0.30 1.64 7.14
CA MET A 497 0.39 0.62 6.09
C MET A 497 1.65 0.90 5.27
N GLY A 498 2.72 0.11 5.48
CA GLY A 498 4.02 0.29 4.81
C GLY A 498 3.90 0.17 3.29
N GLU A 499 3.11 -0.83 2.86
CA GLU A 499 2.65 -0.99 1.49
C GLU A 499 1.15 -1.28 1.43
N CYS A 500 0.53 -0.71 0.41
CA CYS A 500 -0.82 -1.02 -0.03
C CYS A 500 -1.03 -0.43 -1.42
N GLY A 501 -1.81 -1.09 -2.27
CA GLY A 501 -2.01 -0.63 -3.64
C GLY A 501 -2.83 -1.60 -4.48
N ILE A 502 -2.96 -1.29 -5.76
CA ILE A 502 -3.62 -2.13 -6.75
C ILE A 502 -2.74 -2.20 -8.01
N PRO A 503 -2.73 -3.33 -8.75
CA PRO A 503 -2.06 -3.35 -10.04
C PRO A 503 -2.79 -2.40 -11.01
N MET A 504 -2.03 -1.61 -11.75
CA MET A 504 -2.54 -0.71 -12.78
C MET A 504 -2.89 -1.46 -14.07
N ASP A 505 -2.29 -2.63 -14.30
CA ASP A 505 -2.53 -3.50 -15.45
C ASP A 505 -3.80 -4.38 -15.35
N ILE A 506 -4.60 -4.21 -14.30
CA ILE A 506 -5.86 -4.97 -14.12
C ILE A 506 -6.81 -4.88 -15.31
N ASN A 507 -7.62 -5.92 -15.47
CA ASN A 507 -8.69 -6.02 -16.47
C ASN A 507 -8.14 -5.82 -17.90
N GLU A 508 -7.15 -6.64 -18.24
CA GLU A 508 -6.54 -6.73 -19.58
C GLU A 508 -5.91 -5.41 -20.05
N LYS A 509 -5.26 -4.66 -19.13
CA LYS A 509 -4.61 -3.36 -19.39
C LYS A 509 -5.52 -2.27 -20.02
N LYS A 510 -6.84 -2.47 -20.05
CA LYS A 510 -7.79 -1.61 -20.79
C LYS A 510 -7.74 -0.11 -20.46
N ALA A 511 -7.38 0.25 -19.22
CA ALA A 511 -7.21 1.65 -18.83
C ALA A 511 -6.04 2.34 -19.56
N PHE A 512 -5.05 1.59 -20.05
CA PHE A 512 -3.86 2.14 -20.72
C PHE A 512 -4.18 2.57 -22.16
N GLU A 513 -5.03 1.81 -22.86
CA GLU A 513 -5.50 2.14 -24.21
C GLU A 513 -6.50 3.31 -24.22
N THR A 514 -7.26 3.47 -23.14
CA THR A 514 -8.44 4.35 -23.07
C THR A 514 -8.25 5.59 -22.21
N GLY A 515 -7.25 5.61 -21.33
CA GLY A 515 -7.11 6.60 -20.24
C GLY A 515 -8.18 6.48 -19.15
N ASP A 516 -9.05 5.45 -19.17
CA ASP A 516 -10.20 5.32 -18.29
C ASP A 516 -9.88 4.53 -17.01
N TYR A 517 -9.34 5.22 -16.01
CA TYR A 517 -9.02 4.66 -14.69
C TYR A 517 -10.24 4.58 -13.73
N ARG A 518 -11.50 4.70 -14.21
CA ARG A 518 -12.69 4.67 -13.31
C ARG A 518 -12.81 3.38 -12.49
N THR A 519 -12.34 2.25 -13.00
CA THR A 519 -12.33 0.98 -12.25
C THR A 519 -11.28 1.00 -11.14
N HIS A 520 -10.07 1.48 -11.43
CA HIS A 520 -8.98 1.68 -10.48
C HIS A 520 -9.36 2.66 -9.37
N ASN A 521 -10.01 3.77 -9.74
CA ASN A 521 -10.55 4.75 -8.81
C ASN A 521 -11.54 4.12 -7.82
N LYS A 522 -12.52 3.33 -8.31
CA LYS A 522 -13.47 2.60 -7.46
C LYS A 522 -12.77 1.63 -6.50
N PHE A 523 -11.73 0.94 -6.97
CA PHE A 523 -11.00 -0.04 -6.18
C PHE A 523 -10.20 0.65 -5.05
N LEU A 524 -9.46 1.73 -5.37
CA LEU A 524 -8.75 2.56 -4.38
C LEU A 524 -9.68 3.31 -3.41
N ASP A 525 -10.92 3.65 -3.81
CA ASP A 525 -11.90 4.30 -2.93
C ASP A 525 -12.54 3.32 -1.93
N THR A 526 -12.72 2.04 -2.32
CA THR A 526 -13.17 0.99 -1.39
C THR A 526 -12.12 0.61 -0.34
N ALA A 527 -10.84 0.88 -0.61
CA ALA A 527 -9.77 0.85 0.39
C ALA A 527 -9.70 2.19 1.15
N ASN A 528 -10.52 2.35 2.19
CA ASN A 528 -10.47 3.54 3.07
C ASN A 528 -9.31 3.42 4.07
N MET A 529 -8.42 4.43 4.08
CA MET A 529 -7.04 4.25 4.58
C MET A 529 -6.73 4.99 5.89
N LEU A 530 -5.91 4.33 6.71
CA LEU A 530 -5.22 4.84 7.91
C LEU A 530 -4.07 5.78 7.49
N ASN A 531 -2.99 5.85 8.28
CA ASN A 531 -1.69 6.27 7.73
C ASN A 531 -1.25 5.27 6.65
N PHE A 532 -0.70 5.73 5.53
CA PHE A 532 -0.26 4.83 4.45
C PHE A 532 0.90 5.37 3.62
N THR A 533 1.63 4.44 3.01
CA THR A 533 2.48 4.65 1.84
C THR A 533 2.02 3.74 0.71
N LEU A 534 1.50 4.31 -0.39
CA LEU A 534 1.02 3.55 -1.54
C LEU A 534 2.18 2.83 -2.25
N TRP A 535 1.99 1.59 -2.68
CA TRP A 535 2.84 0.95 -3.68
C TRP A 535 2.30 1.31 -5.08
N ASN A 536 3.00 2.09 -5.91
CA ASN A 536 4.21 2.87 -5.63
C ASN A 536 4.21 4.23 -6.38
N TYR A 537 5.26 5.02 -6.27
CA TYR A 537 5.60 6.08 -7.25
C TYR A 537 6.96 5.79 -7.89
N ASN A 538 6.99 5.58 -9.21
CA ASN A 538 8.15 5.12 -9.97
C ASN A 538 8.26 5.91 -11.29
N PRO A 539 9.18 6.89 -11.36
CA PRO A 539 9.40 7.66 -12.59
C PRO A 539 9.85 6.84 -13.80
N GLY A 540 10.43 5.66 -13.60
CA GLY A 540 10.87 4.79 -14.68
C GLY A 540 9.76 3.92 -15.28
N ASN A 541 8.52 4.01 -14.80
CA ASN A 541 7.42 3.13 -15.22
C ASN A 541 7.03 3.33 -16.71
N ASP A 542 6.69 2.27 -17.44
CA ASP A 542 5.98 2.37 -18.74
C ASP A 542 4.67 1.53 -18.76
N ASN A 543 3.85 1.66 -19.81
CA ASN A 543 2.60 0.88 -19.92
C ASN A 543 2.82 -0.56 -20.49
N THR A 544 4.05 -0.89 -20.89
CA THR A 544 4.45 -2.14 -21.55
C THR A 544 4.89 -3.18 -20.50
N HIS A 545 5.90 -2.82 -19.71
CA HIS A 545 6.61 -3.57 -18.69
C HIS A 545 6.27 -3.09 -17.27
N GLY A 546 5.48 -2.02 -17.11
CA GLY A 546 5.08 -1.50 -15.81
C GLY A 546 6.24 -0.87 -15.06
N ASP A 547 6.48 -1.33 -13.84
CA ASP A 547 7.58 -0.93 -12.98
C ASP A 547 8.97 -1.38 -13.47
N HIS A 548 9.03 -2.08 -14.61
CA HIS A 548 10.21 -2.71 -15.20
C HIS A 548 10.87 -3.81 -14.34
N TRP A 549 10.28 -4.15 -13.20
CA TRP A 549 10.71 -5.20 -12.29
C TRP A 549 9.68 -6.33 -12.26
N ASN A 550 10.08 -7.51 -12.74
CA ASN A 550 9.40 -8.80 -12.61
C ASN A 550 7.90 -8.84 -13.03
N GLY A 551 7.51 -8.00 -14.01
CA GLY A 551 6.13 -7.92 -14.49
C GLY A 551 5.16 -7.21 -13.54
N GLU A 552 5.68 -6.44 -12.58
CA GLU A 552 4.90 -5.56 -11.72
C GLU A 552 4.52 -4.26 -12.44
N ASP A 553 3.37 -3.70 -12.06
CA ASP A 553 2.84 -2.47 -12.66
C ASP A 553 1.85 -1.84 -11.65
N PHE A 554 2.37 -1.18 -10.62
CA PHE A 554 1.59 -0.60 -9.51
C PHE A 554 1.66 0.92 -9.47
N SER A 555 2.57 1.53 -10.22
CA SER A 555 2.90 2.92 -10.00
C SER A 555 1.73 3.88 -10.26
N ILE A 556 1.46 4.83 -9.35
CA ILE A 556 0.47 5.90 -9.57
C ILE A 556 0.92 6.94 -10.60
N PHE A 557 2.06 6.72 -11.27
CA PHE A 557 2.64 7.58 -12.28
C PHE A 557 3.23 6.75 -13.43
N SER A 558 3.12 7.25 -14.65
CA SER A 558 3.77 6.71 -15.86
C SER A 558 4.05 7.92 -16.76
N PRO A 559 5.32 8.32 -17.02
CA PRO A 559 5.65 9.51 -17.81
C PRO A 559 5.17 9.45 -19.26
N ASN A 560 4.90 8.25 -19.80
CA ASN A 560 4.40 8.05 -21.15
C ASN A 560 3.08 7.26 -21.16
N PRO A 561 1.96 7.89 -20.73
CA PRO A 561 0.65 7.26 -20.77
C PRO A 561 0.19 7.23 -22.24
N TYR A 562 0.28 6.06 -22.87
CA TYR A 562 0.13 5.88 -24.31
C TYR A 562 -1.33 6.01 -24.80
N VAL A 563 -1.88 7.23 -24.70
CA VAL A 563 -3.28 7.57 -25.03
C VAL A 563 -3.32 8.41 -26.31
N PRO A 564 -3.91 7.92 -27.42
CA PRO A 564 -4.16 8.72 -28.61
C PRO A 564 -5.00 9.96 -28.28
N ALA A 565 -4.60 11.13 -28.76
CA ALA A 565 -5.10 12.42 -28.28
C ALA A 565 -6.60 12.65 -28.54
N ALA A 566 -7.44 12.42 -27.52
CA ALA A 566 -8.89 12.65 -27.60
C ALA A 566 -9.59 12.98 -26.27
N ARG A 567 -8.99 13.80 -25.37
CA ARG A 567 -9.75 14.44 -24.28
C ARG A 567 -10.57 15.62 -24.81
N ASN A 568 -11.48 15.35 -25.75
CA ASN A 568 -12.20 16.38 -26.52
C ASN A 568 -13.65 15.96 -26.84
N SER A 569 -14.56 16.10 -25.88
CA SER A 569 -15.96 16.57 -26.03
C SER A 569 -16.88 16.10 -24.89
N VAL A 570 -17.85 16.94 -24.53
CA VAL A 570 -18.94 16.63 -23.61
C VAL A 570 -20.27 17.14 -24.18
N VAL A 571 -21.20 16.21 -24.40
CA VAL A 571 -22.63 16.41 -24.71
C VAL A 571 -22.92 17.07 -26.08
N SER A 572 -24.10 16.75 -26.64
CA SER A 572 -24.41 16.94 -28.06
C SER A 572 -25.07 15.70 -28.67
N LEU A 573 -26.33 15.42 -28.32
CA LEU A 573 -27.22 14.61 -29.15
C LEU A 573 -28.67 15.00 -28.87
N ARG A 574 -29.35 15.68 -29.83
CA ARG A 574 -30.82 15.66 -29.96
C ARG A 574 -31.35 16.27 -31.26
N GLN A 575 -31.39 15.44 -32.31
CA GLN A 575 -32.39 15.54 -33.39
C GLN A 575 -32.71 14.09 -33.84
N SER A 576 -33.95 13.70 -34.14
CA SER A 576 -35.25 14.39 -33.96
C SER A 576 -36.42 13.38 -34.00
N ARG A 577 -37.66 13.90 -33.91
CA ARG A 577 -38.96 13.26 -34.22
C ARG A 577 -39.56 12.26 -33.23
N ALA A 578 -40.68 12.67 -32.64
CA ALA A 578 -41.81 11.80 -32.34
C ALA A 578 -42.58 11.46 -33.65
N GLY A 579 -43.43 10.42 -33.62
CA GLY A 579 -44.37 10.14 -34.72
C GLY A 579 -44.64 8.66 -34.99
N THR A 580 -45.49 8.02 -34.17
CA THR A 580 -46.20 6.79 -34.55
C THR A 580 -47.17 7.08 -35.70
N PRO A 581 -47.43 6.13 -36.62
CA PRO A 581 -48.46 5.12 -36.33
C PRO A 581 -48.18 3.69 -36.85
N SER A 582 -49.03 2.77 -36.37
CA SER A 582 -49.21 1.35 -36.75
C SER A 582 -49.73 1.18 -38.23
N PRO A 583 -49.95 -0.05 -38.82
CA PRO A 583 -50.09 -1.37 -38.16
C PRO A 583 -49.62 -2.65 -38.95
N THR A 584 -49.94 -3.82 -38.36
CA THR A 584 -50.22 -5.16 -38.99
C THR A 584 -49.13 -6.07 -39.60
N ARG A 585 -48.78 -7.13 -38.84
CA ARG A 585 -49.07 -8.57 -39.12
C ARG A 585 -48.79 -9.16 -40.54
N THR A 586 -47.74 -9.98 -40.69
CA THR A 586 -47.82 -11.39 -41.18
C THR A 586 -46.51 -12.22 -41.08
N THR A 587 -46.65 -13.53 -41.30
CA THR A 587 -45.73 -14.66 -41.02
C THR A 587 -44.71 -15.00 -42.12
N LYS A 588 -43.54 -15.60 -41.77
CA LYS A 588 -43.16 -17.02 -42.08
C LYS A 588 -41.70 -17.40 -41.69
N ASN A 589 -41.43 -18.71 -41.70
CA ASN A 589 -40.15 -19.38 -41.34
C ASN A 589 -39.09 -19.29 -42.44
N LEU A 590 -37.81 -19.59 -42.11
CA LEU A 590 -37.00 -20.67 -42.74
C LEU A 590 -35.64 -20.91 -42.03
N LYS A 591 -35.11 -22.15 -42.14
CA LYS A 591 -33.68 -22.51 -41.95
C LYS A 591 -33.04 -22.70 -43.34
N PRO A 592 -31.70 -22.63 -43.48
CA PRO A 592 -30.96 -23.86 -43.84
C PRO A 592 -29.53 -23.96 -43.21
N THR A 593 -28.71 -24.88 -43.73
CA THR A 593 -27.44 -25.40 -43.17
C THR A 593 -26.16 -25.02 -43.95
N LEU A 594 -25.00 -25.39 -43.37
CA LEU A 594 -23.62 -25.34 -43.92
C LEU A 594 -23.46 -26.00 -45.31
N PRO A 595 -22.38 -25.67 -46.04
CA PRO A 595 -21.23 -26.62 -46.11
C PRO A 595 -19.82 -25.97 -46.06
N LEU A 596 -18.78 -26.81 -45.96
CA LEU A 596 -17.34 -26.49 -46.06
C LEU A 596 -16.68 -27.37 -47.13
N SER A 597 -15.60 -26.90 -47.78
CA SER A 597 -14.93 -27.60 -48.90
C SER A 597 -13.47 -28.00 -48.62
N LYS A 598 -13.03 -29.09 -49.26
CA LYS A 598 -11.64 -29.63 -49.30
C LYS A 598 -10.79 -28.82 -50.33
N LEU A 599 -9.49 -29.01 -50.60
CA LEU A 599 -8.56 -30.17 -50.72
C LEU A 599 -7.09 -29.66 -50.52
N SER A 600 -5.99 -30.44 -50.46
CA SER A 600 -5.63 -31.81 -49.98
C SER A 600 -4.14 -32.09 -50.32
N ILE A 601 -3.58 -33.25 -49.94
CA ILE A 601 -2.40 -33.96 -50.56
C ILE A 601 -1.02 -33.31 -50.30
N ASP A 602 0.07 -34.00 -49.92
CA ASP A 602 0.37 -35.40 -49.49
C ASP A 602 1.79 -35.40 -48.86
N LEU A 603 2.40 -36.41 -48.19
CA LEU A 603 2.14 -37.81 -47.77
C LEU A 603 2.96 -38.01 -46.42
N ASN A 604 3.38 -39.16 -45.85
CA ASN A 604 3.49 -40.57 -46.24
C ASN A 604 3.48 -41.54 -45.00
N ALA A 605 3.69 -42.84 -45.29
CA ALA A 605 4.02 -44.01 -44.47
C ALA A 605 4.73 -43.84 -43.08
N ALA A 606 4.59 -44.76 -42.10
CA ALA A 606 4.04 -46.13 -42.17
C ALA A 606 3.36 -46.64 -40.86
N SER A 607 2.53 -47.67 -41.06
CA SER A 607 1.99 -48.74 -40.18
C SER A 607 2.75 -49.12 -38.87
N ALA A 608 2.15 -49.77 -37.85
CA ALA A 608 0.95 -50.64 -37.86
C ALA A 608 0.28 -50.81 -36.47
N ASP A 609 -1.00 -51.22 -36.45
CA ASP A 609 -1.59 -52.38 -35.74
C ASP A 609 -1.35 -52.61 -34.21
N ASN A 610 -2.31 -53.05 -33.37
CA ASN A 610 -3.73 -53.44 -33.56
C ASN A 610 -4.47 -53.75 -32.21
N PHE A 611 -5.82 -53.82 -32.21
CA PHE A 611 -6.75 -54.43 -31.20
C PHE A 611 -6.65 -53.99 -29.69
N ASP A 612 -7.72 -53.89 -28.87
CA ASP A 612 -9.16 -53.68 -29.14
C ASP A 612 -9.97 -53.26 -27.89
N GLU A 613 -11.19 -52.78 -28.17
CA GLU A 613 -12.47 -52.84 -27.41
C GLU A 613 -12.58 -52.57 -25.90
N SER A 614 -13.85 -52.51 -25.45
CA SER A 614 -14.29 -51.89 -24.20
C SER A 614 -15.48 -52.62 -23.59
N SER A 615 -15.89 -52.21 -22.38
CA SER A 615 -17.11 -52.63 -21.67
C SER A 615 -17.09 -54.07 -21.10
N ASP A 616 -17.95 -54.46 -20.15
CA ASP A 616 -19.08 -53.72 -19.55
C ASP A 616 -19.22 -53.96 -18.02
N ARG A 617 -20.20 -53.28 -17.42
CA ARG A 617 -20.58 -53.30 -15.99
C ARG A 617 -21.43 -54.52 -15.63
N THR A 618 -21.40 -54.95 -14.36
CA THR A 618 -22.60 -55.03 -13.49
C THR A 618 -22.31 -55.45 -12.03
N ASN A 619 -23.00 -54.80 -11.07
CA ASN A 619 -23.86 -55.35 -9.98
C ASN A 619 -23.62 -56.79 -9.44
N THR A 620 -23.82 -57.14 -8.14
CA THR A 620 -24.56 -56.49 -7.02
C THR A 620 -24.32 -57.21 -5.66
N ASN A 621 -24.84 -56.65 -4.54
CA ASN A 621 -25.22 -57.32 -3.27
C ASN A 621 -24.08 -57.79 -2.30
N ASN A 622 -24.26 -57.89 -0.96
CA ASN A 622 -25.35 -57.50 -0.03
C ASN A 622 -24.91 -57.40 1.46
N GLY A 623 -25.74 -56.78 2.32
CA GLY A 623 -25.75 -56.92 3.80
C GLY A 623 -25.10 -55.74 4.57
N ASN A 624 -25.76 -55.00 5.48
CA ASN A 624 -26.55 -55.31 6.72
C ASN A 624 -25.67 -55.29 7.99
N LEU A 625 -26.06 -54.77 9.17
CA LEU A 625 -27.21 -53.96 9.66
C LEU A 625 -26.85 -53.35 11.05
N ASP A 626 -27.46 -52.20 11.41
CA ASP A 626 -27.78 -51.68 12.77
C ASP A 626 -26.66 -51.55 13.87
N ASP A 627 -26.79 -50.84 15.01
CA ASP A 627 -27.88 -49.98 15.54
C ASP A 627 -27.43 -48.82 16.49
N THR A 628 -28.39 -47.93 16.78
CA THR A 628 -28.63 -47.02 17.93
C THR A 628 -27.54 -46.46 18.88
N LYS A 629 -27.51 -45.11 18.92
CA LYS A 629 -27.65 -44.19 20.09
C LYS A 629 -27.13 -44.60 21.49
N ASN A 630 -26.49 -43.64 22.18
CA ASN A 630 -26.93 -43.25 23.53
C ASN A 630 -26.63 -41.78 23.90
N LYS A 631 -27.25 -41.27 24.97
CA LYS A 631 -27.00 -39.97 25.63
C LYS A 631 -26.51 -40.18 27.06
N ASN A 632 -25.80 -39.19 27.63
CA ASN A 632 -26.00 -38.60 28.97
C ASN A 632 -24.81 -37.66 29.32
N ASN A 633 -24.79 -36.94 30.45
CA ASN A 633 -25.65 -35.85 30.98
C ASN A 633 -25.01 -35.38 32.33
N ASN A 634 -25.39 -34.21 32.86
CA ASN A 634 -25.11 -33.72 34.24
C ASN A 634 -23.62 -33.38 34.57
N ASP A 635 -23.28 -32.48 35.51
CA ASP A 635 -24.05 -31.33 36.06
C ASP A 635 -23.13 -30.23 36.68
N SER A 636 -23.77 -29.13 37.04
CA SER A 636 -23.26 -27.92 37.71
C SER A 636 -22.37 -28.09 38.95
N ASN A 637 -21.55 -27.08 39.23
CA ASN A 637 -21.45 -26.51 40.58
C ASN A 637 -21.25 -24.98 40.53
N SER A 638 -21.49 -24.27 41.64
CA SER A 638 -21.50 -22.80 41.70
C SER A 638 -20.73 -22.26 42.91
N GLY A 639 -20.14 -21.07 42.77
CA GLY A 639 -19.37 -20.42 43.84
C GLY A 639 -19.28 -18.91 43.63
N SER A 640 -19.57 -18.15 44.69
CA SER A 640 -19.34 -16.70 44.81
C SER A 640 -18.26 -16.49 45.91
N ARG A 641 -17.68 -15.32 46.15
CA ARG A 641 -17.95 -13.93 45.76
C ARG A 641 -16.73 -13.09 46.17
N GLU A 642 -16.28 -12.10 45.40
CA GLU A 642 -15.73 -10.83 45.94
C GLU A 642 -15.50 -9.81 44.82
N THR A 643 -15.38 -8.52 45.18
CA THR A 643 -15.49 -7.41 44.23
C THR A 643 -14.54 -6.25 44.55
N GLU A 644 -13.49 -6.10 43.76
CA GLU A 644 -12.75 -4.84 43.66
C GLU A 644 -13.30 -3.98 42.51
N ARG A 645 -13.35 -2.66 42.71
CA ARG A 645 -13.94 -1.71 41.75
C ARG A 645 -12.89 -1.16 40.80
N ALA A 646 -12.63 -1.85 39.70
CA ALA A 646 -12.03 -1.23 38.52
C ALA A 646 -13.01 -0.20 37.91
N VAL A 647 -12.48 0.90 37.38
CA VAL A 647 -13.29 1.92 36.68
C VAL A 647 -13.54 1.44 35.26
N HIS A 648 -14.78 1.05 34.95
CA HIS A 648 -15.17 0.65 33.60
C HIS A 648 -15.11 1.84 32.63
N TYR A 649 -14.20 1.77 31.67
CA TYR A 649 -14.38 2.44 30.39
C TYR A 649 -15.50 1.72 29.60
N PRO A 650 -16.24 2.42 28.73
CA PRO A 650 -17.35 1.82 27.98
C PRO A 650 -16.84 0.92 26.86
N ASP A 651 -17.00 -0.39 27.01
CA ASP A 651 -16.72 -1.41 25.99
C ASP A 651 -17.69 -1.30 24.79
N HIS A 652 -17.45 -0.31 23.92
CA HIS A 652 -18.26 -0.06 22.73
C HIS A 652 -17.41 0.01 21.46
N VAL A 653 -16.70 -1.09 21.16
CA VAL A 653 -16.01 -1.28 19.87
C VAL A 653 -17.06 -1.23 18.74
N PRO A 654 -16.98 -0.30 17.76
CA PRO A 654 -17.94 -0.26 16.67
C PRO A 654 -17.80 -1.51 15.78
N SER A 655 -18.90 -2.20 15.51
CA SER A 655 -18.93 -3.40 14.65
C SER A 655 -18.55 -3.07 13.20
N SER A 656 -18.95 -1.89 12.71
CA SER A 656 -18.57 -1.28 11.43
C SER A 656 -18.22 0.20 11.65
N PRO A 657 -17.27 0.80 10.90
CA PRO A 657 -17.07 2.25 10.91
C PRO A 657 -18.16 3.02 10.11
N PHE A 658 -19.01 2.35 9.32
CA PHE A 658 -19.91 3.01 8.35
C PHE A 658 -21.35 2.48 8.30
N GLU A 659 -21.95 2.11 9.43
CA GLU A 659 -23.42 2.05 9.58
C GLU A 659 -23.83 3.31 10.36
N ILE A 660 -24.75 4.17 9.91
CA ILE A 660 -26.18 3.91 9.66
C ILE A 660 -26.69 4.60 8.36
N THR A 661 -27.34 3.81 7.47
CA THR A 661 -28.22 4.19 6.32
C THR A 661 -27.69 5.09 5.17
N SER A 662 -28.30 5.08 3.97
CA SER A 662 -28.58 3.99 3.00
C SER A 662 -29.18 4.56 1.69
N LEU A 663 -29.14 3.74 0.62
CA LEU A 663 -29.74 3.90 -0.74
C LEU A 663 -28.87 4.58 -1.81
N SER A 664 -29.15 4.19 -3.06
CA SER A 664 -28.44 4.55 -4.31
C SER A 664 -29.46 4.78 -5.43
N PHE A 665 -29.05 5.26 -6.63
CA PHE A 665 -29.37 4.67 -7.95
C PHE A 665 -28.84 5.53 -9.13
N SER A 666 -29.03 5.06 -10.38
CA SER A 666 -28.08 5.16 -11.49
C SER A 666 -28.51 6.01 -12.74
N ASP A 667 -27.59 6.86 -13.23
CA ASP A 667 -26.94 6.80 -14.56
C ASP A 667 -27.65 7.21 -15.90
N LYS A 668 -26.88 7.89 -16.80
CA LYS A 668 -26.80 7.84 -18.31
C LYS A 668 -27.01 9.09 -19.23
N ASN A 669 -25.94 9.39 -20.02
CA ASN A 669 -25.86 9.81 -21.46
C ASN A 669 -26.35 11.22 -21.94
N HIS A 670 -25.86 11.91 -23.01
CA HIS A 670 -24.59 12.02 -23.81
C HIS A 670 -24.81 13.11 -24.95
N HIS A 671 -24.02 13.41 -26.01
CA HIS A 671 -22.78 12.89 -26.63
C HIS A 671 -21.67 13.96 -26.95
N HIS A 672 -21.73 14.78 -28.04
CA HIS A 672 -20.51 15.39 -28.68
C HIS A 672 -20.60 16.75 -29.47
N LEU A 673 -19.43 17.44 -29.62
CA LEU A 673 -18.92 18.38 -30.69
C LEU A 673 -19.28 19.90 -30.70
N SER A 674 -18.46 20.85 -31.21
CA SER A 674 -17.23 20.80 -32.07
C SER A 674 -16.15 21.88 -31.79
N LEU A 675 -14.93 21.69 -32.33
CA LEU A 675 -13.68 22.45 -32.11
C LEU A 675 -13.58 23.84 -32.82
N SER A 676 -12.74 24.72 -32.25
CA SER A 676 -11.64 25.41 -32.96
C SER A 676 -10.49 25.69 -31.97
N ALA A 677 -9.27 26.04 -32.42
CA ALA A 677 -8.09 26.12 -31.55
C ALA A 677 -7.11 27.26 -31.88
N VAL A 678 -6.71 28.01 -30.85
CA VAL A 678 -5.57 28.96 -30.80
C VAL A 678 -4.93 28.85 -29.39
N SER A 679 -3.71 29.35 -29.20
CA SER A 679 -2.90 29.24 -27.96
C SER A 679 -2.20 30.59 -27.68
N PRO A 680 -1.52 30.80 -26.53
CA PRO A 680 -1.64 30.18 -25.19
C PRO A 680 -1.79 31.23 -24.04
N LEU A 681 -2.03 30.74 -22.80
CA LEU A 681 -2.25 31.52 -21.56
C LEU A 681 -3.61 32.27 -21.56
N GLU A 682 -4.26 32.56 -20.44
CA GLU A 682 -3.91 32.41 -19.00
C GLU A 682 -4.81 31.31 -18.34
N GLY A 683 -4.76 30.98 -17.03
CA GLY A 683 -3.79 31.30 -15.98
C GLY A 683 -3.27 30.04 -15.24
N ASP A 684 -2.18 30.21 -14.49
CA ASP A 684 -1.31 29.18 -13.86
C ASP A 684 -0.98 27.90 -14.68
N PRO A 685 0.12 27.93 -15.46
CA PRO A 685 0.66 26.76 -16.14
C PRO A 685 1.27 25.68 -15.22
N ALA A 686 1.75 26.03 -14.03
CA ALA A 686 2.53 25.11 -13.19
C ALA A 686 1.68 23.93 -12.70
N HIS A 687 0.43 24.20 -12.32
CA HIS A 687 -0.45 23.18 -11.76
C HIS A 687 -0.94 22.14 -12.78
N ARG A 688 -0.92 22.39 -14.10
CA ARG A 688 -1.29 21.36 -15.10
C ARG A 688 -0.22 20.26 -15.19
N HIS A 689 1.05 20.65 -15.28
CA HIS A 689 2.18 19.71 -15.45
C HIS A 689 2.43 18.76 -14.26
N HIS A 690 1.94 19.12 -13.07
CA HIS A 690 2.00 18.23 -11.92
C HIS A 690 1.07 17.02 -12.01
N HIS A 691 0.01 17.04 -12.82
CA HIS A 691 -0.91 15.90 -12.98
C HIS A 691 -0.66 15.05 -14.23
N ASP A 692 0.18 15.53 -15.15
CA ASP A 692 0.64 14.76 -16.31
C ASP A 692 1.30 13.44 -15.84
N GLY A 693 1.01 12.35 -16.57
CA GLY A 693 1.46 10.99 -16.25
C GLY A 693 0.77 10.30 -15.06
N GLY A 694 -0.09 10.98 -14.30
CA GLY A 694 -0.77 10.39 -13.14
C GLY A 694 -1.81 9.32 -13.49
N ARG A 695 -1.81 8.20 -12.76
CA ARG A 695 -2.73 7.07 -12.91
C ARG A 695 -3.69 7.01 -11.71
N ALA A 696 -4.99 6.81 -11.96
CA ALA A 696 -6.06 6.76 -10.94
C ALA A 696 -6.09 7.96 -9.95
N LEU A 697 -5.76 9.17 -10.43
CA LEU A 697 -5.59 10.35 -9.56
C LEU A 697 -6.86 10.75 -8.79
N ASP A 698 -8.06 10.45 -9.29
CA ASP A 698 -9.31 10.87 -8.64
C ASP A 698 -9.46 10.24 -7.25
N ALA A 699 -9.05 8.98 -7.07
CA ALA A 699 -9.06 8.30 -5.76
C ALA A 699 -7.80 8.56 -4.93
N VAL A 700 -6.66 8.83 -5.58
CA VAL A 700 -5.37 9.09 -4.91
C VAL A 700 -5.33 10.50 -4.29
N VAL A 701 -5.72 11.52 -5.04
CA VAL A 701 -5.60 12.94 -4.67
C VAL A 701 -6.87 13.38 -3.93
N ARG A 702 -6.90 13.17 -2.61
CA ARG A 702 -8.09 13.41 -1.76
C ARG A 702 -7.76 14.14 -0.45
N PRO A 703 -8.70 14.94 0.12
CA PRO A 703 -8.50 15.63 1.38
C PRO A 703 -8.09 14.74 2.56
N TYR A 704 -7.43 15.35 3.54
CA TYR A 704 -7.26 14.81 4.88
C TYR A 704 -6.86 15.87 5.91
N ALA A 705 -7.28 15.68 7.15
CA ALA A 705 -6.69 16.38 8.29
C ALA A 705 -5.28 15.84 8.54
N ALA A 706 -4.25 16.66 8.30
CA ALA A 706 -2.84 16.27 8.40
C ALA A 706 -2.30 16.38 9.83
N LYS A 707 -2.76 17.39 10.58
CA LYS A 707 -2.39 17.66 11.98
C LYS A 707 -3.67 17.99 12.73
N ILE A 708 -3.98 17.28 13.81
CA ILE A 708 -5.32 17.23 14.42
C ILE A 708 -5.25 17.56 15.91
N ALA A 709 -6.02 18.55 16.36
CA ALA A 709 -6.04 19.08 17.73
C ALA A 709 -6.53 18.13 18.83
N GLY A 710 -6.70 16.83 18.54
CA GLY A 710 -7.27 15.83 19.44
C GLY A 710 -7.20 14.42 18.86
N VAL A 711 -7.97 13.50 19.44
CA VAL A 711 -8.00 12.08 19.07
C VAL A 711 -8.91 11.86 17.86
N PRO A 712 -8.42 11.37 16.70
CA PRO A 712 -9.25 11.09 15.52
C PRO A 712 -10.30 10.00 15.77
N VAL A 713 -11.54 10.25 15.36
CA VAL A 713 -12.69 9.33 15.47
C VAL A 713 -13.21 8.90 14.10
N CYS A 714 -13.25 9.81 13.13
CA CYS A 714 -13.66 9.53 11.75
C CYS A 714 -12.90 10.40 10.76
N SER A 715 -12.57 9.86 9.58
CA SER A 715 -12.02 10.61 8.45
C SER A 715 -12.44 9.92 7.16
N LYS A 716 -13.60 10.28 6.59
CA LYS A 716 -14.14 9.70 5.35
C LYS A 716 -14.08 10.72 4.21
N PHE A 717 -13.67 10.26 3.03
CA PHE A 717 -13.91 10.97 1.77
C PHE A 717 -14.97 10.19 0.96
N SER A 718 -15.77 10.90 0.17
CA SER A 718 -16.74 10.31 -0.75
C SER A 718 -16.40 10.75 -2.17
N LEU A 719 -15.74 9.89 -2.94
CA LEU A 719 -15.33 10.20 -4.32
C LEU A 719 -16.51 10.57 -5.24
N VAL A 720 -17.70 10.03 -4.97
CA VAL A 720 -18.92 10.29 -5.75
C VAL A 720 -19.42 11.73 -5.60
N ASN A 721 -19.29 12.33 -4.42
CA ASN A 721 -19.85 13.65 -4.08
C ASN A 721 -18.77 14.71 -3.79
N LEU A 722 -17.50 14.31 -3.78
CA LEU A 722 -16.35 15.11 -3.35
C LEU A 722 -16.54 15.70 -1.94
N VAL A 723 -17.20 14.96 -1.04
CA VAL A 723 -17.41 15.36 0.36
C VAL A 723 -16.36 14.71 1.25
N TYR A 724 -15.66 15.52 2.04
CA TYR A 724 -14.82 15.06 3.14
C TYR A 724 -15.54 15.28 4.48
N THR A 725 -15.42 14.34 5.40
CA THR A 725 -15.95 14.45 6.77
C THR A 725 -14.91 13.95 7.76
N MET A 726 -14.55 14.82 8.69
CA MET A 726 -13.64 14.56 9.80
C MET A 726 -14.40 14.65 11.12
N GLU A 727 -14.13 13.74 12.05
CA GLU A 727 -14.52 13.85 13.46
C GLU A 727 -13.35 13.50 14.36
N PHE A 728 -13.21 14.23 15.46
CA PHE A 728 -12.19 14.00 16.48
C PHE A 728 -12.71 14.45 17.86
N THR A 729 -12.09 13.95 18.92
CA THR A 729 -12.43 14.33 20.30
C THR A 729 -11.26 15.00 21.00
N THR A 730 -11.55 16.12 21.68
CA THR A 730 -10.63 16.75 22.62
C THR A 730 -11.05 16.44 24.06
N VAL A 731 -10.09 16.48 24.99
CA VAL A 731 -10.38 16.42 26.43
C VAL A 731 -10.35 17.85 26.95
N TYR A 732 -11.50 18.35 27.40
CA TYR A 732 -11.57 19.60 28.15
C TYR A 732 -11.30 19.32 29.63
N ASP A 733 -10.06 19.56 30.03
CA ASP A 733 -9.61 19.55 31.42
C ASP A 733 -9.31 20.99 31.86
N PRO A 734 -10.18 21.63 32.68
CA PRO A 734 -10.02 23.02 33.09
C PRO A 734 -8.81 23.26 34.00
N ASP A 735 -8.33 22.22 34.68
CA ASP A 735 -7.19 22.27 35.60
C ASP A 735 -5.88 21.88 34.87
N SER A 736 -5.95 21.54 33.57
CA SER A 736 -4.79 21.14 32.77
C SER A 736 -3.74 22.25 32.73
N PRO A 737 -2.47 22.01 33.13
CA PRO A 737 -1.46 23.06 33.19
C PRO A 737 -1.29 23.85 31.88
N ALA A 738 -1.39 23.19 30.73
CA ALA A 738 -1.31 23.85 29.42
C ALA A 738 -2.52 24.76 29.12
N LEU A 739 -3.71 24.41 29.61
CA LEU A 739 -4.90 25.26 29.48
C LEU A 739 -4.89 26.40 30.50
N VAL A 740 -4.47 26.15 31.74
CA VAL A 740 -4.31 27.18 32.79
C VAL A 740 -3.27 28.23 32.36
N ASP A 741 -2.13 27.80 31.82
CA ASP A 741 -1.08 28.68 31.30
C ASP A 741 -1.59 29.52 30.11
N LEU A 742 -2.21 28.87 29.12
CA LEU A 742 -2.86 29.52 27.97
C LEU A 742 -3.92 30.56 28.43
N ILE A 743 -4.78 30.22 29.40
CA ILE A 743 -5.80 31.13 29.95
C ILE A 743 -5.16 32.30 30.69
N SER A 744 -4.21 32.03 31.58
CA SER A 744 -3.56 33.07 32.40
C SER A 744 -2.81 34.09 31.55
N THR A 745 -2.25 33.64 30.42
CA THR A 745 -1.47 34.49 29.51
C THR A 745 -2.35 35.16 28.44
N LEU A 746 -3.36 34.46 27.89
CA LEU A 746 -4.36 35.06 26.99
C LEU A 746 -5.41 35.94 27.71
N GLY A 747 -5.39 36.03 29.04
CA GLY A 747 -6.17 37.03 29.80
C GLY A 747 -5.83 38.50 29.48
N LYS A 748 -4.86 38.74 28.58
CA LYS A 748 -4.42 40.07 28.10
C LYS A 748 -4.65 40.32 26.60
N TYR A 749 -4.99 39.29 25.82
CA TYR A 749 -5.05 39.38 24.35
C TYR A 749 -6.24 38.59 23.76
N ALA A 750 -6.81 39.11 22.67
CA ALA A 750 -7.86 38.43 21.93
C ALA A 750 -7.36 37.13 21.27
N TRP A 751 -8.28 36.25 20.87
CA TRP A 751 -7.91 35.08 20.06
C TRP A 751 -7.55 35.52 18.62
N ASN A 752 -8.19 36.57 18.10
CA ASN A 752 -7.99 37.07 16.74
C ASN A 752 -6.60 37.67 16.49
N ASP A 753 -5.94 37.11 15.47
CA ASP A 753 -5.00 37.70 14.50
C ASP A 753 -3.76 38.49 14.97
N ASN A 754 -2.67 38.29 14.20
CA ASN A 754 -1.42 39.05 14.24
C ASN A 754 -0.56 38.97 15.52
N VAL A 755 -0.28 37.74 15.97
CA VAL A 755 0.99 37.41 16.65
C VAL A 755 1.90 36.72 15.63
N GLU A 756 3.12 37.23 15.46
CA GLU A 756 4.09 36.67 14.51
C GLU A 756 4.63 35.31 14.99
N ASN A 757 4.97 34.42 14.07
CA ASN A 757 5.53 33.10 14.39
C ASN A 757 7.07 33.14 14.30
N ASP A 758 7.70 33.83 15.25
CA ASP A 758 9.16 33.99 15.37
C ASP A 758 9.82 32.86 16.20
N GLY A 759 9.09 31.78 16.50
CA GLY A 759 9.60 30.52 17.06
C GLY A 759 10.02 30.57 18.54
N ASN A 760 10.04 31.76 19.16
CA ASN A 760 10.34 31.95 20.58
C ASN A 760 9.09 32.29 21.42
N ASP A 761 7.95 32.61 20.81
CA ASP A 761 6.71 32.86 21.57
C ASP A 761 6.07 31.56 22.10
N HIS A 762 6.13 31.42 23.41
CA HIS A 762 5.46 30.38 24.19
C HIS A 762 3.95 30.36 23.96
N ILE A 763 3.30 31.52 23.77
CA ILE A 763 1.85 31.66 23.60
C ILE A 763 1.41 31.06 22.27
N GLY A 764 2.09 31.40 21.17
CA GLY A 764 1.89 30.82 19.85
C GLY A 764 2.01 29.30 19.85
N SER A 765 3.00 28.76 20.58
CA SER A 765 3.19 27.31 20.73
C SER A 765 1.99 26.62 21.41
N LEU A 766 1.42 27.23 22.45
CA LEU A 766 0.26 26.70 23.16
C LEU A 766 -1.02 26.78 22.33
N ARG A 767 -1.17 27.82 21.49
CA ARG A 767 -2.30 27.94 20.55
C ARG A 767 -2.28 26.83 19.49
N LEU A 768 -1.12 26.49 18.94
CA LEU A 768 -0.99 25.47 17.87
C LEU A 768 -1.55 24.10 18.29
N ARG A 769 -1.48 23.74 19.57
CA ARG A 769 -2.07 22.52 20.14
C ARG A 769 -3.58 22.39 19.89
N TYR A 770 -4.30 23.50 19.74
CA TYR A 770 -5.76 23.56 19.54
C TYR A 770 -6.16 23.82 18.08
N ILE A 771 -5.21 23.68 17.13
CA ILE A 771 -5.42 23.95 15.70
C ILE A 771 -5.36 22.65 14.90
N THR A 772 -6.40 22.38 14.10
CA THR A 772 -6.45 21.29 13.12
C THR A 772 -6.18 21.83 11.72
N GLU A 773 -5.24 21.22 11.00
CA GLU A 773 -4.83 21.58 9.64
C GLU A 773 -5.29 20.52 8.65
N VAL A 774 -6.05 20.91 7.62
CA VAL A 774 -6.65 20.01 6.62
C VAL A 774 -6.17 20.37 5.21
N PHE A 775 -5.58 19.39 4.52
CA PHE A 775 -5.24 19.51 3.10
C PHE A 775 -6.50 19.37 2.24
N ILE A 776 -6.69 20.28 1.28
CA ILE A 776 -7.81 20.32 0.32
C ILE A 776 -7.23 20.47 -1.09
N PRO A 777 -7.09 19.38 -1.88
CA PRO A 777 -6.46 19.44 -3.19
C PRO A 777 -7.30 20.18 -4.23
N SER A 778 -6.72 21.18 -4.88
CA SER A 778 -7.38 21.91 -5.98
C SER A 778 -7.68 21.06 -7.24
N PHE A 779 -7.19 19.82 -7.27
CA PHE A 779 -7.56 18.81 -8.28
C PHE A 779 -9.08 18.56 -8.34
N HIS A 780 -9.71 18.42 -7.16
CA HIS A 780 -11.16 18.22 -7.00
C HIS A 780 -11.90 19.50 -6.63
N TYR A 781 -11.28 20.35 -5.80
CA TYR A 781 -11.85 21.60 -5.32
C TYR A 781 -11.29 22.74 -6.17
N LYS A 782 -11.81 22.88 -7.39
CA LYS A 782 -11.39 23.94 -8.31
C LYS A 782 -12.03 25.28 -7.92
N PHE A 783 -11.26 26.32 -8.18
CA PHE A 783 -11.66 27.72 -8.09
C PHE A 783 -11.20 28.36 -9.38
N ASP A 784 -12.12 28.89 -10.17
CA ASP A 784 -11.75 29.71 -11.33
C ASP A 784 -11.41 31.11 -10.82
N TYR A 785 -10.23 31.61 -11.19
CA TYR A 785 -9.93 33.03 -11.06
C TYR A 785 -10.56 33.72 -12.27
N GLU A 786 -11.47 34.66 -12.03
CA GLU A 786 -11.86 35.61 -13.06
C GLU A 786 -10.64 36.51 -13.33
N GLU A 787 -10.16 36.52 -14.56
CA GLU A 787 -9.19 37.51 -15.02
C GLU A 787 -9.85 38.89 -14.93
N GLU A 788 -9.24 39.83 -14.19
CA GLU A 788 -9.65 41.23 -14.23
C GLU A 788 -9.41 41.74 -15.66
N GLU A 789 -10.47 41.80 -16.48
CA GLU A 789 -10.43 42.48 -17.78
C GLU A 789 -9.92 43.90 -17.57
N LYS A 790 -8.69 44.17 -18.00
CA LYS A 790 -8.15 45.52 -18.08
C LYS A 790 -8.91 46.27 -19.15
N VAL A 791 -9.97 46.94 -18.73
CA VAL A 791 -10.62 48.01 -19.49
C VAL A 791 -9.54 49.05 -19.78
N GLU A 792 -9.11 49.14 -21.04
CA GLU A 792 -8.23 50.22 -21.48
C GLU A 792 -9.00 51.54 -21.41
N GLU A 793 -8.47 52.53 -20.70
CA GLU A 793 -9.08 53.86 -20.56
C GLU A 793 -8.92 54.68 -21.85
N ASP A 794 -9.73 54.37 -22.86
CA ASP A 794 -10.01 55.30 -23.96
C ASP A 794 -10.84 56.47 -23.40
N GLY A 795 -10.18 57.60 -23.16
CA GLY A 795 -10.75 58.73 -22.43
C GLY A 795 -11.62 59.66 -23.27
N ASP A 796 -12.68 60.19 -22.65
CA ASP A 796 -13.30 61.47 -23.03
C ASP A 796 -13.75 62.23 -21.77
N ASP A 797 -13.72 63.56 -21.84
CA ASP A 797 -13.95 64.48 -20.72
C ASP A 797 -15.42 64.91 -20.65
N SER A 798 -16.10 64.73 -19.50
CA SER A 798 -16.87 65.82 -18.82
C SER A 798 -17.87 65.40 -17.72
N ASN A 799 -18.06 66.33 -16.76
CA ASN A 799 -19.28 66.58 -15.96
C ASN A 799 -19.88 65.48 -15.03
N GLY A 800 -19.34 65.41 -13.81
CA GLY A 800 -19.98 66.11 -12.68
C GLY A 800 -21.06 65.44 -11.79
N SER A 801 -20.81 65.54 -10.47
CA SER A 801 -21.79 65.55 -9.35
C SER A 801 -22.29 64.22 -8.73
N SER A 802 -21.62 63.83 -7.64
CA SER A 802 -22.21 63.43 -6.34
C SER A 802 -23.49 62.54 -6.28
N ASN A 803 -23.34 61.29 -5.83
CA ASN A 803 -23.88 60.80 -4.54
C ASN A 803 -23.88 59.26 -4.45
N GLY A 804 -23.88 58.73 -3.23
CA GLY A 804 -24.59 57.48 -2.93
C GLY A 804 -23.74 56.21 -2.83
N SER A 805 -23.78 55.62 -1.65
CA SER A 805 -23.53 54.21 -1.34
C SER A 805 -24.10 53.22 -2.37
N ASP A 806 -23.25 52.35 -2.91
CA ASP A 806 -23.20 50.94 -2.50
C ASP A 806 -22.02 50.21 -3.15
N LEU A 807 -20.95 49.96 -2.37
CA LEU A 807 -19.90 49.02 -2.76
C LEU A 807 -20.40 47.60 -2.52
N LEU A 808 -21.10 47.05 -3.51
CA LEU A 808 -21.41 45.64 -3.61
C LEU A 808 -20.11 44.84 -3.62
N GLN A 809 -19.77 44.22 -2.49
CA GLN A 809 -18.78 43.15 -2.46
C GLN A 809 -19.30 41.96 -3.28
N GLN A 810 -18.93 41.90 -4.56
CA GLN A 810 -19.01 40.68 -5.34
C GLN A 810 -18.06 39.66 -4.73
N ARG A 811 -18.58 38.83 -3.82
CA ARG A 811 -17.87 37.65 -3.33
C ARG A 811 -17.70 36.68 -4.50
N SER A 812 -16.49 36.13 -4.65
CA SER A 812 -16.22 35.09 -5.64
C SER A 812 -17.26 33.95 -5.49
N PRO A 813 -17.94 33.50 -6.56
CA PRO A 813 -19.09 32.61 -6.39
C PRO A 813 -18.77 31.15 -6.01
N PHE A 814 -17.49 30.81 -5.81
CA PHE A 814 -17.00 29.42 -5.81
C PHE A 814 -16.23 28.98 -4.56
N GLU A 815 -16.41 29.64 -3.41
CA GLU A 815 -15.84 29.17 -2.14
C GLU A 815 -16.34 27.76 -1.74
N ILE A 816 -15.46 26.94 -1.18
CA ILE A 816 -15.82 25.61 -0.65
C ILE A 816 -16.84 25.71 0.48
N LYS A 817 -17.83 24.81 0.49
CA LYS A 817 -18.80 24.75 1.59
C LYS A 817 -18.20 23.98 2.76
N VAL A 818 -17.97 24.69 3.87
CA VAL A 818 -17.47 24.11 5.12
C VAL A 818 -18.55 24.20 6.20
N GLU A 819 -18.82 23.08 6.88
CA GLU A 819 -19.75 22.98 8.00
C GLU A 819 -19.01 22.46 9.23
N VAL A 820 -19.25 23.06 10.40
CA VAL A 820 -18.60 22.69 11.68
C VAL A 820 -19.63 22.53 12.79
N SER A 821 -19.34 21.64 13.75
CA SER A 821 -20.10 21.51 15.01
C SER A 821 -19.88 22.65 15.99
N ASP A 822 -18.69 23.23 15.94
CA ASP A 822 -18.10 24.21 16.85
C ASP A 822 -16.71 24.62 16.35
N GLY A 823 -16.10 25.59 17.04
CA GLY A 823 -14.89 26.26 16.58
C GLY A 823 -15.16 27.18 15.39
N GLU A 824 -14.09 27.74 14.86
CA GLU A 824 -14.08 28.58 13.66
C GLU A 824 -13.08 27.98 12.66
N TRP A 825 -13.14 28.43 11.41
CA TRP A 825 -12.24 27.96 10.36
C TRP A 825 -11.89 29.07 9.39
N LYS A 826 -10.73 28.95 8.73
CA LYS A 826 -10.30 29.82 7.64
C LYS A 826 -9.58 28.97 6.60
N TYR A 827 -9.95 29.15 5.33
CA TYR A 827 -9.31 28.47 4.21
C TYR A 827 -8.28 29.37 3.54
N ASN A 828 -7.12 28.82 3.20
CA ASN A 828 -6.14 29.41 2.30
C ASN A 828 -6.05 28.55 1.03
N GLN A 829 -6.49 29.13 -0.08
CA GLN A 829 -6.60 28.50 -1.39
C GLN A 829 -5.24 28.17 -2.03
N GLU A 830 -4.31 29.14 -2.04
CA GLU A 830 -2.93 28.97 -2.55
C GLU A 830 -2.19 27.84 -1.81
N GLN A 831 -2.40 27.81 -0.49
CA GLN A 831 -1.83 26.79 0.39
C GLN A 831 -2.61 25.47 0.36
N GLN A 832 -3.75 25.37 -0.33
CA GLN A 832 -4.62 24.20 -0.33
C GLN A 832 -4.95 23.71 1.10
N THR A 833 -5.15 24.65 2.03
CA THR A 833 -5.10 24.39 3.48
C THR A 833 -6.26 25.06 4.20
N LEU A 834 -7.09 24.27 4.87
CA LEU A 834 -8.07 24.75 5.83
C LEU A 834 -7.50 24.62 7.24
N VAL A 835 -7.53 25.72 7.97
CA VAL A 835 -7.21 25.79 9.39
C VAL A 835 -8.53 25.84 10.15
N TRP A 836 -8.74 24.91 11.07
CA TRP A 836 -9.82 24.96 12.06
C TRP A 836 -9.22 25.19 13.44
N HIS A 837 -9.85 26.03 14.25
CA HIS A 837 -9.46 26.27 15.64
C HIS A 837 -10.66 26.27 16.58
N TYR A 838 -10.43 25.78 17.79
CA TYR A 838 -11.38 25.84 18.88
C TYR A 838 -10.72 26.53 20.06
N ASP A 839 -11.29 27.65 20.50
CA ASP A 839 -10.85 28.32 21.72
C ASP A 839 -11.43 27.58 22.93
N PRO A 840 -10.61 26.86 23.72
CA PRO A 840 -11.09 26.05 24.83
C PRO A 840 -11.73 26.89 25.95
N ARG A 841 -11.57 28.22 25.96
CA ARG A 841 -12.22 29.11 26.93
C ARG A 841 -13.74 29.16 26.76
N PHE A 842 -14.24 28.95 25.55
CA PHE A 842 -15.67 29.07 25.24
C PHE A 842 -16.39 27.72 25.34
N ARG A 843 -16.65 27.32 26.59
CA ARG A 843 -17.43 26.13 26.97
C ARG A 843 -18.83 26.14 26.31
N ASN A 844 -19.04 25.27 25.34
CA ASN A 844 -20.35 25.00 24.72
C ASN A 844 -20.90 23.67 25.23
N ASP A 845 -21.78 23.70 26.24
CA ASP A 845 -22.34 22.50 26.90
C ASP A 845 -23.08 21.53 25.96
N LYS A 846 -23.43 21.94 24.73
CA LYS A 846 -24.15 21.08 23.76
C LYS A 846 -23.30 19.93 23.20
N ASN A 847 -21.98 20.07 23.16
CA ASN A 847 -21.07 19.11 22.51
C ASN A 847 -20.27 18.25 23.54
N ILE A 848 -20.55 18.42 24.83
CA ILE A 848 -19.81 17.77 25.93
C ILE A 848 -20.38 16.37 26.22
N CYS A 849 -19.55 15.35 26.02
CA CYS A 849 -19.81 13.98 26.43
C CYS A 849 -19.49 13.77 27.92
N ARG A 850 -19.95 12.64 28.50
CA ARG A 850 -19.58 12.25 29.88
C ARG A 850 -18.04 12.22 30.01
N GLY A 851 -17.53 12.86 31.06
CA GLY A 851 -16.08 12.91 31.35
C GLY A 851 -15.32 14.09 30.75
N GLY A 852 -16.00 15.15 30.28
CA GLY A 852 -15.33 16.37 29.78
C GLY A 852 -14.78 16.25 28.35
N ILE A 853 -15.14 15.18 27.63
CA ILE A 853 -14.74 14.97 26.24
C ILE A 853 -15.63 15.80 25.33
N VAL A 854 -15.07 16.67 24.49
CA VAL A 854 -15.80 17.41 23.45
C VAL A 854 -15.62 16.68 22.11
N ARG A 855 -16.70 16.51 21.34
CA ARG A 855 -16.65 15.90 20.00
C ARG A 855 -16.84 16.96 18.92
N HIS A 856 -15.84 17.10 18.08
CA HIS A 856 -15.84 18.01 16.93
C HIS A 856 -16.14 17.25 15.64
N ARG A 857 -16.84 17.91 14.72
CA ARG A 857 -17.13 17.47 13.36
C ARG A 857 -16.87 18.61 12.39
N LEU A 858 -16.22 18.28 11.28
CA LEU A 858 -15.95 19.16 10.15
C LEU A 858 -16.39 18.44 8.86
N THR A 859 -17.22 19.07 8.05
CA THR A 859 -17.62 18.60 6.71
C THR A 859 -17.16 19.61 5.66
N ILE A 860 -16.56 19.14 4.57
CA ILE A 860 -16.06 19.96 3.46
C ILE A 860 -16.67 19.44 2.17
N SER A 861 -17.32 20.31 1.41
CA SER A 861 -17.96 19.98 0.12
C SER A 861 -17.51 20.97 -0.96
N PRO A 862 -17.54 20.59 -2.25
CA PRO A 862 -17.33 21.54 -3.34
C PRO A 862 -18.38 22.67 -3.31
N PRO A 863 -18.10 23.83 -3.96
CA PRO A 863 -19.10 24.88 -4.14
C PRO A 863 -20.37 24.35 -4.83
N PRO A 864 -21.57 24.85 -4.49
CA PRO A 864 -22.80 24.46 -5.14
C PRO A 864 -22.82 24.94 -6.61
N LEU A 865 -23.11 24.04 -7.54
CA LEU A 865 -23.16 24.36 -8.97
C LEU A 865 -24.26 25.40 -9.28
N LEU A 866 -23.85 26.62 -9.60
CA LEU A 866 -24.72 27.70 -10.03
C LEU A 866 -25.51 27.30 -11.28
N GLY A 867 -26.85 27.36 -11.19
CA GLY A 867 -27.79 26.95 -12.23
C GLY A 867 -28.58 25.68 -11.90
N GLY A 868 -28.15 24.87 -10.94
CA GLY A 868 -28.93 23.72 -10.47
C GLY A 868 -30.04 24.12 -9.49
N LYS A 869 -31.30 24.24 -9.96
CA LYS A 869 -32.46 24.35 -9.06
C LYS A 869 -32.50 23.16 -8.11
N THR A 870 -32.73 23.42 -6.82
CA THR A 870 -32.66 22.39 -5.76
C THR A 870 -33.73 21.31 -5.98
N ALA A 871 -33.35 20.06 -5.70
CA ALA A 871 -34.21 18.89 -5.90
C ALA A 871 -35.44 18.83 -4.97
N GLU A 872 -35.60 19.81 -4.07
CA GLU A 872 -36.73 19.91 -3.14
C GLU A 872 -37.94 20.63 -3.74
N GLU A 873 -37.76 21.68 -4.55
CA GLU A 873 -38.89 22.39 -5.20
C GLU A 873 -39.76 21.44 -6.04
N ASN A 874 -39.13 20.49 -6.75
CA ASN A 874 -39.82 19.52 -7.60
C ASN A 874 -40.56 18.40 -6.81
N ARG A 875 -40.34 18.25 -5.50
CA ARG A 875 -41.04 17.20 -4.70
C ARG A 875 -42.51 17.54 -4.46
N GLY A 876 -42.88 18.82 -4.44
CA GLY A 876 -44.25 19.26 -4.19
C GLY A 876 -45.25 18.85 -5.29
N GLY A 877 -44.84 18.92 -6.56
CA GLY A 877 -45.74 18.63 -7.69
C GLY A 877 -46.08 17.15 -7.86
N ILE A 878 -45.15 16.25 -7.56
CA ILE A 878 -45.31 14.81 -7.87
C ILE A 878 -46.28 14.13 -6.91
N TRP A 879 -46.30 14.53 -5.63
CA TRP A 879 -47.24 13.97 -4.65
C TRP A 879 -48.71 14.24 -5.01
N GLY A 880 -49.03 15.43 -5.52
CA GLY A 880 -50.39 15.76 -5.97
C GLY A 880 -50.85 14.87 -7.13
N ALA A 881 -49.98 14.61 -8.11
CA ALA A 881 -50.29 13.76 -9.26
C ALA A 881 -50.48 12.28 -8.86
N VAL A 882 -49.65 11.75 -7.95
CA VAL A 882 -49.75 10.36 -7.48
C VAL A 882 -51.03 10.15 -6.66
N VAL A 883 -51.39 11.07 -5.77
CA VAL A 883 -52.63 10.97 -4.97
C VAL A 883 -53.88 11.03 -5.86
N GLY A 884 -53.90 11.89 -6.88
CA GLY A 884 -55.00 11.95 -7.85
C GLY A 884 -55.18 10.63 -8.63
N PHE A 885 -54.08 10.05 -9.13
CA PHE A 885 -54.12 8.82 -9.91
C PHE A 885 -54.58 7.59 -9.12
N PHE A 886 -54.31 7.54 -7.81
CA PHE A 886 -54.81 6.47 -6.93
C PHE A 886 -56.29 6.62 -6.57
N ALA A 887 -56.87 7.82 -6.60
CA ALA A 887 -58.30 8.03 -6.33
C ALA A 887 -59.18 7.50 -7.47
N GLU A 888 -58.89 7.90 -8.72
CA GLU A 888 -59.65 7.44 -9.90
C GLU A 888 -59.60 5.91 -10.09
N MET A 889 -58.51 5.26 -9.71
CA MET A 889 -58.34 3.82 -9.95
C MET A 889 -59.07 2.92 -8.92
N TYR A 890 -59.57 3.47 -7.81
CA TYR A 890 -60.22 2.69 -6.74
C TYR A 890 -61.65 3.11 -6.38
N GLY A 891 -62.15 4.25 -6.89
CA GLY A 891 -63.58 4.60 -6.81
C GLY A 891 -64.07 4.92 -5.40
N LEU A 892 -63.41 5.87 -4.74
CA LEU A 892 -63.81 6.51 -3.47
C LEU A 892 -64.18 7.99 -3.71
#